data_AF-E4NJD8-F1
#
_entry.id   AF-E4NJD8-F1
#
_cell.length_a   1.000
_cell.length_b   1.000
_cell.length_c   1.000
_cell.angle_alpha   90.00
_cell.angle_beta   90.00
_cell.angle_gamma   90.00
#
_symmetry.space_group_name_H-M   'P 1'
#
loop_
_entity.id
_entity.type
_entity.pdbx_description
1 polymer ?
#
loop_
_entity_poly.entity_id
_entity_poly.type
_entity_poly.pdbx_seq_one_letter_code
_entity_poly.pdbx_strand_id
1 'polypeptide(L)'
;MPVSVHMFPGQGDFPVSALYRAAARDGTLRRALRDVYEEIDATAVLTPTPTDPAAETAEIAAAAAPPPPLAALLLGEHPPGGRELARGPVGLQQLAHHGAAVAWQRVLAARYGPPDALLAVSFGELAALTAAGAWTVGAGAAAAYGLARVLARAPGRLALIGCGERRAAELAARAGGGRVAVGCVNSPGECVIGGPLEQLAAVERLATGQGVQVARLRLPFGSHHPELEAQRAEFEAVLRAGPPIGPLAVPVYSAVAGRRYTPGDDLAARAADCLVRPAHLPRVLALLAAHGHTDYREAGPGGALTRNAADCLRGTGARVHGQRADGPSTHHQERRAGMDEAPERALAELLHGRHHPGYLPRLHRALARHPYRVAEAPAERETYLYRRLRALLRALPSAADLHAAPDGLAAALAWATVADPRLGMTLITQNVLGQGSLLRLAGDPKDVAPALDAVDAGELRIGYLVTEAGRAGSHLGAGTVAEFRPERREFVLRTPGEEDAKFGGVAQYPGPRGAVVIARAVDAAGRDGGVFAFLVRLADHDGPRPGVTLSPPVPVGALPLGYHRVRFDGVRVPEAHWLRDDARLDEHGRLHDPRTPADRLRRTLAVGQDLWGVLPTALAALARQAAVLAVRHSRHRETRAALAPGTPLLAHRSQQRALLGALADAFALSCAAARARELLAATRESGASGASDPAGAEAGYAPWAAVSRPLSAYKAHCADEAERIIAECQRRCGHAGLAEENRLAGYHGFARAFDPAGGDSRLIRYDLGRALLDDPPASGLPPIPADLGDPGWWPAVLARHQHDQAGWLRRATAERAAAGATPFEVWNPLLDRAADLGATYAARLAAEDLARAVAALPPESPAAALGRLAALRAADRAAGPLLRHRTLAPGELAGLENALERGYDGLLPRLEEVEEVFAFPEEIV
;
A
#
# COMPACT_ATOMS: atom_id res chain seq x y z
N MET A 1 -1.61 -7.46 -42.42
CA MET A 1 -0.85 -6.73 -41.37
C MET A 1 -1.84 -5.84 -40.62
N PRO A 2 -1.68 -5.62 -39.31
CA PRO A 2 -2.57 -4.71 -38.59
C PRO A 2 -2.41 -3.28 -39.12
N VAL A 3 -3.53 -2.63 -39.44
CA VAL A 3 -3.54 -1.25 -39.92
C VAL A 3 -3.49 -0.30 -38.72
N SER A 4 -2.44 0.50 -38.66
CA SER A 4 -1.98 1.26 -37.49
C SER A 4 -2.47 2.71 -37.46
N VAL A 5 -2.75 3.21 -36.26
CA VAL A 5 -3.19 4.58 -36.01
C VAL A 5 -2.37 5.20 -34.90
N HIS A 6 -1.75 6.35 -35.14
CA HIS A 6 -1.14 7.15 -34.07
C HIS A 6 -2.15 8.20 -33.59
N MET A 7 -2.44 8.20 -32.30
CA MET A 7 -3.48 9.04 -31.68
C MET A 7 -2.86 10.19 -30.88
N PHE A 8 -3.26 11.43 -31.17
CA PHE A 8 -2.74 12.63 -30.53
C PHE A 8 -3.74 13.14 -29.48
N PRO A 9 -3.34 13.19 -28.20
CA PRO A 9 -4.22 13.64 -27.11
C PRO A 9 -4.54 15.13 -27.19
N GLY A 10 -5.70 15.49 -26.65
CA GLY A 10 -6.09 16.89 -26.47
C GLY A 10 -5.40 17.56 -25.29
N GLN A 11 -5.68 18.86 -25.13
CA GLN A 11 -5.13 19.63 -24.03
C GLN A 11 -5.83 19.28 -22.72
N GLY A 12 -5.06 18.78 -21.76
CA GLY A 12 -5.52 18.40 -20.42
C GLY A 12 -4.41 18.57 -19.38
N ASP A 13 -4.48 17.82 -18.28
CA ASP A 13 -3.40 17.74 -17.29
C ASP A 13 -2.17 17.10 -17.95
N PHE A 14 -1.19 17.91 -18.36
CA PHE A 14 0.05 17.44 -18.97
C PHE A 14 0.92 16.76 -17.89
N PRO A 15 1.13 15.42 -17.95
CA PRO A 15 1.77 14.66 -16.89
C PRO A 15 3.29 14.66 -17.10
N VAL A 16 3.89 15.80 -16.75
CA VAL A 16 5.28 16.14 -17.06
C VAL A 16 6.29 15.21 -16.40
N SER A 17 6.07 14.88 -15.12
CA SER A 17 6.90 13.91 -14.40
C SER A 17 6.91 12.54 -15.08
N ALA A 18 5.79 12.18 -15.69
CA ALA A 18 5.59 10.92 -16.40
C ALA A 18 6.38 10.90 -17.73
N LEU A 19 6.38 12.02 -18.46
CA LEU A 19 7.23 12.21 -19.64
C LEU A 19 8.73 12.09 -19.31
N TYR A 20 9.19 12.70 -18.22
CA TYR A 20 10.60 12.66 -17.84
C TYR A 20 11.05 11.30 -17.32
N ARG A 21 10.20 10.59 -16.57
CA ARG A 21 10.49 9.19 -16.21
C ARG A 21 10.64 8.32 -17.46
N ALA A 22 9.79 8.51 -18.47
CA ALA A 22 9.93 7.80 -19.74
C ALA A 22 11.24 8.18 -20.45
N ALA A 23 11.56 9.47 -20.54
CA ALA A 23 12.78 9.95 -21.18
C ALA A 23 14.06 9.52 -20.45
N ALA A 24 14.04 9.39 -19.13
CA ALA A 24 15.17 8.88 -18.35
C ALA A 24 15.46 7.40 -18.64
N ARG A 25 14.43 6.62 -18.98
CA ARG A 25 14.52 5.17 -19.25
C ARG A 25 14.72 4.84 -20.73
N ASP A 26 14.45 5.79 -21.62
CA ASP A 26 14.43 5.59 -23.06
C ASP A 26 15.30 6.61 -23.77
N GLY A 27 16.53 6.21 -24.12
CA GLY A 27 17.48 7.07 -24.82
C GLY A 27 17.00 7.52 -26.21
N THR A 28 16.09 6.77 -26.85
CA THR A 28 15.52 7.17 -28.15
C THR A 28 14.50 8.28 -27.96
N LEU A 29 13.64 8.17 -26.95
CA LEU A 29 12.72 9.23 -26.56
C LEU A 29 13.47 10.47 -26.06
N ARG A 30 14.51 10.32 -25.24
CA ARG A 30 15.31 11.46 -24.77
C ARG A 30 15.94 12.25 -25.91
N ARG A 31 16.49 11.55 -26.92
CA ARG A 31 17.00 12.18 -28.14
C ARG A 31 15.88 12.84 -28.94
N ALA A 32 14.78 12.12 -29.22
CA ALA A 32 13.66 12.69 -29.95
C ALA A 32 13.07 13.94 -29.28
N LEU A 33 12.95 13.94 -27.95
CA LEU A 33 12.51 15.12 -27.18
C LEU A 33 13.51 16.26 -27.31
N ARG A 34 14.82 15.98 -27.21
CA ARG A 34 15.87 16.98 -27.40
C ARG A 34 15.79 17.59 -28.79
N ASP A 35 15.81 16.77 -29.83
CA ASP A 35 15.81 17.22 -31.23
C ASP A 35 14.56 18.07 -31.54
N VAL A 36 13.39 17.62 -31.07
CA VAL A 36 12.13 18.35 -31.27
C VAL A 36 12.14 19.67 -30.50
N TYR A 37 12.54 19.70 -29.23
CA TYR A 37 12.56 20.94 -28.46
C TYR A 37 13.64 21.92 -28.95
N GLU A 38 14.79 21.45 -29.42
CA GLU A 38 15.83 22.30 -30.03
C GLU A 38 15.33 22.90 -31.36
N GLU A 39 14.59 22.13 -32.18
CA GLU A 39 13.94 22.64 -33.40
C GLU A 39 12.86 23.70 -33.07
N ILE A 40 12.11 23.52 -31.99
CA ILE A 40 11.15 24.51 -31.49
C ILE A 40 11.90 25.77 -31.01
N ASP A 41 12.96 25.62 -30.22
CA ASP A 41 13.75 26.73 -29.68
C ASP A 41 14.43 27.57 -30.78
N ALA A 42 14.75 26.96 -31.92
CA ALA A 42 15.31 27.65 -33.08
C ALA A 42 14.27 28.45 -33.91
N THR A 43 12.99 28.38 -33.58
CA THR A 43 11.92 28.99 -34.37
C THR A 43 11.76 30.48 -34.05
N ALA A 44 12.23 31.35 -34.95
CA ALA A 44 12.19 32.82 -34.82
C ALA A 44 10.79 33.44 -34.67
N VAL A 45 9.71 32.69 -34.93
CA VAL A 45 8.31 33.16 -34.80
C VAL A 45 7.82 33.13 -33.34
N LEU A 46 8.57 32.50 -32.43
CA LEU A 46 8.25 32.44 -30.99
C LEU A 46 8.81 33.63 -30.19
N THR A 47 9.61 34.50 -30.83
CA THR A 47 10.03 35.79 -30.28
C THR A 47 8.98 36.87 -30.58
N PRO A 48 8.46 37.60 -29.57
CA PRO A 48 7.39 38.58 -29.78
C PRO A 48 7.86 39.70 -30.70
N THR A 49 7.13 39.91 -31.81
CA THR A 49 7.24 41.14 -32.60
C THR A 49 6.40 42.22 -31.90
N PRO A 50 6.93 43.43 -31.65
CA PRO A 50 6.18 44.47 -30.97
C PRO A 50 4.93 44.83 -31.79
N THR A 51 3.75 44.67 -31.21
CA THR A 51 2.48 45.10 -31.81
C THR A 51 1.79 46.12 -30.91
N ASP A 52 0.94 46.93 -31.56
CA ASP A 52 0.36 48.21 -31.15
C ASP A 52 0.01 48.37 -29.65
N PRO A 53 0.59 49.36 -28.94
CA PRO A 53 0.39 49.58 -27.50
C PRO A 53 -1.03 49.98 -27.07
N ALA A 54 -1.97 50.18 -28.00
CA ALA A 54 -3.33 50.62 -27.69
C ALA A 54 -4.28 49.50 -27.20
N ALA A 55 -3.91 48.22 -27.29
CA ALA A 55 -4.83 47.09 -27.01
C ALA A 55 -4.44 46.21 -25.80
N GLU A 56 -3.37 46.51 -25.08
CA GLU A 56 -2.79 45.62 -24.05
C GLU A 56 -3.09 46.10 -22.62
N THR A 57 -3.81 45.30 -21.83
CA THR A 57 -3.93 45.50 -20.36
C THR A 57 -2.64 45.05 -19.65
N ALA A 58 -2.36 45.63 -18.48
CA ALA A 58 -1.15 45.35 -17.69
C ALA A 58 -0.95 43.86 -17.31
N GLU A 59 -2.04 43.08 -17.20
CA GLU A 59 -1.99 41.62 -17.00
C GLU A 59 -1.54 40.85 -18.27
N ILE A 60 -1.81 41.38 -19.47
CA ILE A 60 -1.39 40.78 -20.75
C ILE A 60 0.08 41.11 -21.04
N ALA A 61 0.53 42.33 -20.71
CA ALA A 61 1.93 42.72 -20.85
C ALA A 61 2.89 41.88 -19.98
N ALA A 62 2.45 41.45 -18.79
CA ALA A 62 3.21 40.51 -17.95
C ALA A 62 3.28 39.08 -18.53
N ALA A 63 2.36 38.72 -19.43
CA ALA A 63 2.30 37.43 -20.13
C ALA A 63 3.08 37.40 -21.46
N ALA A 64 3.68 38.52 -21.87
CA ALA A 64 4.36 38.69 -23.15
C ALA A 64 5.85 38.30 -23.16
N ALA A 65 6.40 37.84 -22.03
CA ALA A 65 7.76 37.29 -22.02
C ALA A 65 7.79 36.00 -22.86
N PRO A 66 8.69 35.87 -23.85
CA PRO A 66 8.79 34.64 -24.63
C PRO A 66 9.07 33.45 -23.69
N PRO A 67 8.52 32.26 -23.98
CA PRO A 67 8.85 31.08 -23.22
C PRO A 67 10.38 30.84 -23.27
N PRO A 68 11.00 30.43 -22.16
CA PRO A 68 12.43 30.12 -22.15
C PRO A 68 12.73 28.91 -23.05
N PRO A 69 14.01 28.70 -23.45
CA PRO A 69 14.40 27.55 -24.26
C PRO A 69 13.93 26.23 -23.64
N LEU A 70 13.04 25.54 -24.35
CA LEU A 70 12.35 24.34 -23.91
C LEU A 70 13.31 23.17 -23.73
N ALA A 71 14.31 23.02 -24.60
CA ALA A 71 15.26 21.91 -24.49
C ALA A 71 16.06 22.00 -23.19
N ALA A 72 16.56 23.19 -22.85
CA ALA A 72 17.30 23.42 -21.61
C ALA A 72 16.39 23.32 -20.37
N LEU A 73 15.18 23.91 -20.44
CA LEU A 73 14.25 23.91 -19.31
C LEU A 73 13.67 22.52 -19.02
N LEU A 74 13.20 21.81 -20.05
CA LEU A 74 12.48 20.54 -19.90
C LEU A 74 13.42 19.34 -19.77
N LEU A 75 14.66 19.40 -20.29
CA LEU A 75 15.61 18.28 -20.24
C LEU A 75 16.83 18.55 -19.34
N GLY A 76 16.81 19.66 -18.59
CA GLY A 76 17.83 20.03 -17.60
C GLY A 76 17.80 19.17 -16.34
N GLU A 77 18.68 19.47 -15.38
CA GLU A 77 18.81 18.71 -14.12
C GLU A 77 17.57 18.80 -13.22
N HIS A 78 16.82 19.91 -13.32
CA HIS A 78 15.63 20.20 -12.52
C HIS A 78 14.47 20.67 -13.40
N PRO A 79 13.84 19.78 -14.17
CA PRO A 79 12.81 20.20 -15.09
C PRO A 79 11.50 20.52 -14.33
N PRO A 80 10.70 21.50 -14.81
CA PRO A 80 9.57 22.02 -14.05
C PRO A 80 8.45 20.98 -13.90
N GLY A 81 7.80 20.97 -12.74
CA GLY A 81 6.61 20.17 -12.51
C GLY A 81 5.39 20.66 -13.30
N GLY A 82 4.34 19.84 -13.41
CA GLY A 82 3.11 20.23 -14.14
C GLY A 82 2.43 21.49 -13.62
N ARG A 83 2.56 21.79 -12.31
CA ARG A 83 2.04 23.04 -11.71
C ARG A 83 2.89 24.26 -12.08
N GLU A 84 4.19 24.08 -12.27
CA GLU A 84 5.12 25.15 -12.63
C GLU A 84 4.96 25.49 -14.11
N LEU A 85 4.82 24.48 -14.98
CA LEU A 85 4.53 24.68 -16.40
C LEU A 85 3.18 25.37 -16.64
N ALA A 86 2.14 25.01 -15.87
CA ALA A 86 0.84 25.66 -15.97
C ALA A 86 0.82 27.12 -15.47
N ARG A 87 1.81 27.52 -14.66
CA ARG A 87 1.99 28.89 -14.15
C ARG A 87 3.05 29.67 -14.92
N GLY A 88 3.75 29.04 -15.85
CA GLY A 88 4.77 29.68 -16.65
C GLY A 88 4.19 30.66 -17.69
N PRO A 89 5.05 31.27 -18.52
CA PRO A 89 4.64 32.18 -19.58
C PRO A 89 3.59 31.55 -20.50
N VAL A 90 2.73 32.39 -21.09
CA VAL A 90 1.71 31.93 -22.04
C VAL A 90 2.35 31.11 -23.15
N GLY A 91 1.79 29.93 -23.42
CA GLY A 91 2.28 29.02 -24.44
C GLY A 91 3.33 28.02 -23.97
N LEU A 92 3.96 28.18 -22.80
CA LEU A 92 4.97 27.21 -22.32
C LEU A 92 4.40 25.79 -22.20
N GLN A 93 3.22 25.63 -21.57
CA GLN A 93 2.57 24.32 -21.44
C GLN A 93 2.16 23.74 -22.79
N GLN A 94 1.64 24.57 -23.71
CA GLN A 94 1.19 24.15 -25.04
C GLN A 94 2.36 23.71 -25.92
N LEU A 95 3.47 24.44 -25.89
CA LEU A 95 4.68 24.08 -26.62
C LEU A 95 5.32 22.81 -26.07
N ALA A 96 5.38 22.66 -24.74
CA ALA A 96 5.84 21.42 -24.11
C ALA A 96 4.95 20.23 -24.50
N HIS A 97 3.63 20.41 -24.52
CA HIS A 97 2.69 19.36 -24.93
C HIS A 97 2.84 19.00 -26.42
N HIS A 98 2.91 20.01 -27.30
CA HIS A 98 3.09 19.82 -28.73
C HIS A 98 4.40 19.09 -29.04
N GLY A 99 5.52 19.56 -28.49
CA GLY A 99 6.83 18.94 -28.68
C GLY A 99 6.88 17.51 -28.14
N ALA A 100 6.30 17.24 -26.97
CA ALA A 100 6.21 15.89 -26.44
C ALA A 100 5.41 14.95 -27.36
N ALA A 101 4.29 15.41 -27.92
CA ALA A 101 3.45 14.59 -28.80
C ALA A 101 4.15 14.28 -30.14
N VAL A 102 4.82 15.28 -30.74
CA VAL A 102 5.61 15.08 -31.97
C VAL A 102 6.81 14.17 -31.71
N ALA A 103 7.52 14.33 -30.60
CA ALA A 103 8.64 13.45 -30.22
C ALA A 103 8.17 12.00 -30.02
N TRP A 104 7.05 11.79 -29.33
CA TRP A 104 6.46 10.46 -29.18
C TRP A 104 6.05 9.84 -30.51
N GLN A 105 5.48 10.63 -31.43
CA GLN A 105 5.17 10.13 -32.76
C GLN A 105 6.43 9.71 -33.53
N ARG A 106 7.51 10.50 -33.48
CA ARG A 106 8.81 10.13 -34.10
C ARG A 106 9.33 8.80 -33.52
N VAL A 107 9.23 8.61 -32.20
CA VAL A 107 9.61 7.35 -31.54
C VAL A 107 8.72 6.19 -31.99
N LEU A 108 7.40 6.39 -32.05
CA LEU A 108 6.47 5.36 -32.52
C LEU A 108 6.77 4.95 -33.97
N ALA A 109 7.00 5.92 -34.85
CA ALA A 109 7.33 5.66 -36.25
C ALA A 109 8.66 4.92 -36.40
N ALA A 110 9.67 5.29 -35.61
CA ALA A 110 10.96 4.61 -35.60
C ALA A 110 10.87 3.16 -35.09
N ARG A 111 9.94 2.87 -34.17
CA ARG A 111 9.79 1.54 -33.55
C ARG A 111 8.87 0.60 -34.30
N TYR A 112 7.81 1.14 -34.89
CA TYR A 112 6.69 0.34 -35.41
C TYR A 112 6.40 0.63 -36.89
N GLY A 113 7.19 1.50 -37.52
CA GLY A 113 6.95 1.95 -38.88
C GLY A 113 5.98 3.15 -38.96
N PRO A 114 5.85 3.76 -40.15
CA PRO A 114 4.92 4.87 -40.34
C PRO A 114 3.47 4.44 -40.11
N PRO A 115 2.62 5.29 -39.52
CA PRO A 115 1.22 4.98 -39.31
C PRO A 115 0.42 5.02 -40.60
N ASP A 116 -0.62 4.19 -40.70
CA ASP A 116 -1.57 4.21 -41.82
C ASP A 116 -2.59 5.35 -41.71
N ALA A 117 -2.84 5.83 -40.49
CA ALA A 117 -3.64 7.02 -40.22
C ALA A 117 -3.22 7.72 -38.91
N LEU A 118 -3.53 8.99 -38.80
CA LEU A 118 -3.42 9.77 -37.57
C LEU A 118 -4.82 10.09 -37.04
N LEU A 119 -4.99 10.02 -35.73
CA LEU A 119 -6.20 10.45 -35.04
C LEU A 119 -5.88 11.66 -34.16
N ALA A 120 -6.54 12.79 -34.41
CA ALA A 120 -6.40 14.00 -33.64
C ALA A 120 -7.58 14.23 -32.70
N VAL A 121 -7.30 14.55 -31.43
CA VAL A 121 -8.30 14.97 -30.45
C VAL A 121 -8.01 16.39 -29.99
N SER A 122 -8.89 17.34 -30.31
CA SER A 122 -8.77 18.74 -29.87
C SER A 122 -7.38 19.32 -30.19
N PHE A 123 -6.69 19.90 -29.21
CA PHE A 123 -5.33 20.45 -29.32
C PHE A 123 -4.31 19.52 -30.01
N GLY A 124 -4.47 18.19 -29.89
CA GLY A 124 -3.62 17.20 -30.56
C GLY A 124 -3.66 17.30 -32.09
N GLU A 125 -4.63 18.00 -32.66
CA GLU A 125 -4.73 18.27 -34.10
C GLU A 125 -3.53 19.02 -34.65
N LEU A 126 -2.96 19.96 -33.90
CA LEU A 126 -1.77 20.69 -34.34
C LEU A 126 -0.56 19.75 -34.46
N ALA A 127 -0.38 18.85 -33.48
CA ALA A 127 0.68 17.84 -33.53
C ALA A 127 0.44 16.79 -34.62
N ALA A 128 -0.82 16.41 -34.88
CA ALA A 128 -1.17 15.49 -35.95
C ALA A 128 -0.90 16.07 -37.35
N LEU A 129 -1.21 17.36 -37.57
CA LEU A 129 -0.91 18.04 -38.84
C LEU A 129 0.60 18.14 -39.07
N THR A 130 1.38 18.47 -38.03
CA THR A 130 2.85 18.43 -38.08
C THR A 130 3.35 17.02 -38.42
N ALA A 131 2.87 15.99 -37.74
CA ALA A 131 3.28 14.60 -38.00
C ALA A 131 2.84 14.06 -39.37
N ALA A 132 1.78 14.62 -39.95
CA ALA A 132 1.33 14.31 -41.32
C ALA A 132 2.16 15.05 -42.39
N GLY A 133 3.13 15.88 -42.02
CA GLY A 133 3.96 16.65 -42.95
C GLY A 133 3.32 17.92 -43.48
N ALA A 134 2.14 18.31 -42.99
CA ALA A 134 1.51 19.58 -43.37
C ALA A 134 2.27 20.79 -42.78
N TRP A 135 3.03 20.58 -41.71
CA TRP A 135 3.90 21.59 -41.11
C TRP A 135 5.26 20.99 -40.72
N THR A 136 6.29 21.84 -40.69
CA THR A 136 7.52 21.57 -39.95
C THR A 136 7.25 21.63 -38.44
N VAL A 137 8.16 21.14 -37.59
CA VAL A 137 7.96 21.22 -36.13
C VAL A 137 7.87 22.68 -35.69
N GLY A 138 8.75 23.54 -36.21
CA GLY A 138 8.70 24.98 -35.92
C GLY A 138 7.38 25.63 -36.32
N ALA A 139 6.83 25.30 -37.50
CA ALA A 139 5.54 25.82 -37.95
C ALA A 139 4.37 25.34 -37.06
N GLY A 140 4.36 24.06 -36.70
CA GLY A 140 3.37 23.51 -35.77
C GLY A 140 3.46 24.11 -34.36
N ALA A 141 4.68 24.39 -33.88
CA ALA A 141 4.91 25.06 -32.62
C ALA A 141 4.45 26.52 -32.65
N ALA A 142 4.66 27.24 -33.75
CA ALA A 142 4.12 28.59 -33.94
C ALA A 142 2.58 28.59 -33.90
N ALA A 143 1.93 27.60 -34.52
CA ALA A 143 0.48 27.42 -34.42
C ALA A 143 0.03 27.11 -32.98
N ALA A 144 0.73 26.23 -32.26
CA ALA A 144 0.42 25.90 -30.87
C ALA A 144 0.57 27.09 -29.91
N TYR A 145 1.61 27.90 -30.13
CA TYR A 145 1.82 29.15 -29.40
C TYR A 145 0.75 30.20 -29.72
N GLY A 146 0.40 30.35 -31.01
CA GLY A 146 -0.70 31.19 -31.45
C GLY A 146 -2.03 30.84 -30.79
N LEU A 147 -2.37 29.54 -30.76
CA LEU A 147 -3.56 29.05 -30.04
C LEU A 147 -3.49 29.37 -28.55
N ALA A 148 -2.33 29.22 -27.91
CA ALA A 148 -2.17 29.53 -26.50
C ALA A 148 -2.45 31.01 -26.19
N ARG A 149 -2.04 31.94 -27.06
CA ARG A 149 -2.34 33.38 -26.92
C ARG A 149 -3.81 33.70 -27.10
N VAL A 150 -4.53 32.96 -27.94
CA VAL A 150 -5.98 33.09 -28.09
C VAL A 150 -6.69 32.49 -26.88
N LEU A 151 -6.30 31.30 -26.43
CA LEU A 151 -6.88 30.63 -25.25
C LEU A 151 -6.66 31.42 -23.95
N ALA A 152 -5.55 32.13 -23.81
CA ALA A 152 -5.32 33.03 -22.67
C ALA A 152 -6.40 34.13 -22.54
N ARG A 153 -7.12 34.43 -23.63
CA ARG A 153 -8.22 35.40 -23.71
C ARG A 153 -9.58 34.73 -23.95
N ALA A 154 -9.66 33.41 -23.85
CA ALA A 154 -10.90 32.66 -24.01
C ALA A 154 -11.61 32.48 -22.65
N PRO A 155 -12.78 33.12 -22.43
CA PRO A 155 -13.50 33.00 -21.18
C PRO A 155 -14.04 31.58 -20.96
N GLY A 156 -14.23 31.21 -19.69
CA GLY A 156 -14.88 29.95 -19.30
C GLY A 156 -13.97 28.95 -18.58
N ARG A 157 -14.56 27.81 -18.22
CA ARG A 157 -13.88 26.66 -17.59
C ARG A 157 -14.42 25.36 -18.19
N LEU A 158 -13.65 24.29 -18.01
CA LEU A 158 -14.01 22.94 -18.43
C LEU A 158 -14.12 22.01 -17.22
N ALA A 159 -15.06 21.09 -17.26
CA ALA A 159 -15.21 20.03 -16.26
C ALA A 159 -15.45 18.67 -16.92
N LEU A 160 -14.78 17.64 -16.42
CA LEU A 160 -15.03 16.26 -16.75
C LEU A 160 -16.30 15.78 -16.03
N ILE A 161 -17.22 15.14 -16.75
CA ILE A 161 -18.45 14.58 -16.21
C ILE A 161 -18.55 13.09 -16.55
N GLY A 162 -18.76 12.26 -15.52
CA GLY A 162 -18.79 10.80 -15.60
C GLY A 162 -20.13 10.25 -16.10
N CYS A 163 -20.60 10.75 -17.24
CA CYS A 163 -21.74 10.18 -17.96
C CYS A 163 -21.63 10.41 -19.48
N GLY A 164 -22.41 9.66 -20.25
CA GLY A 164 -22.45 9.78 -21.71
C GLY A 164 -23.14 11.06 -22.21
N GLU A 165 -22.93 11.36 -23.49
CA GLU A 165 -23.33 12.62 -24.16
C GLU A 165 -24.77 13.04 -23.87
N ARG A 166 -25.74 12.14 -24.07
CA ARG A 166 -27.17 12.45 -23.82
C ARG A 166 -27.40 12.95 -22.41
N ARG A 167 -26.82 12.29 -21.41
CA ARG A 167 -27.01 12.65 -20.00
C ARG A 167 -26.27 13.93 -19.64
N ALA A 168 -25.08 14.13 -20.19
CA ALA A 168 -24.32 15.36 -20.02
C ALA A 168 -25.07 16.56 -20.61
N ALA A 169 -25.65 16.41 -21.80
CA ALA A 169 -26.47 17.43 -22.46
C ALA A 169 -27.75 17.75 -21.68
N GLU A 170 -28.45 16.73 -21.14
CA GLU A 170 -29.61 16.93 -20.26
C GLU A 170 -29.27 17.74 -19.01
N LEU A 171 -28.14 17.41 -18.35
CA LEU A 171 -27.69 18.12 -17.15
C LEU A 171 -27.28 19.56 -17.47
N ALA A 172 -26.58 19.76 -18.59
CA ALA A 172 -26.19 21.08 -19.07
C ALA A 172 -27.40 21.94 -19.46
N ALA A 173 -28.42 21.38 -20.12
CA ALA A 173 -29.64 22.09 -20.46
C ALA A 173 -30.44 22.50 -19.21
N ARG A 174 -30.52 21.61 -18.20
CA ARG A 174 -31.32 21.84 -16.98
C ARG A 174 -30.72 22.87 -16.03
N ALA A 175 -29.40 22.90 -15.88
CA ALA A 175 -28.73 23.73 -14.88
C ALA A 175 -27.74 24.76 -15.47
N GLY A 176 -27.36 24.61 -16.74
CA GLY A 176 -26.35 25.45 -17.40
C GLY A 176 -26.90 26.75 -17.99
N GLY A 177 -28.21 26.99 -17.93
CA GLY A 177 -28.83 28.23 -18.38
C GLY A 177 -28.54 28.56 -19.86
N GLY A 178 -28.37 27.55 -20.71
CA GLY A 178 -28.01 27.70 -22.12
C GLY A 178 -26.55 28.05 -22.40
N ARG A 179 -25.73 28.26 -21.36
CA ARG A 179 -24.30 28.65 -21.48
C ARG A 179 -23.32 27.55 -21.06
N VAL A 180 -23.79 26.34 -20.88
CA VAL A 180 -22.93 25.16 -20.69
C VAL A 180 -23.23 24.20 -21.82
N ALA A 181 -22.19 23.77 -22.52
CA ALA A 181 -22.29 22.81 -23.62
C ALA A 181 -21.40 21.59 -23.37
N VAL A 182 -21.74 20.47 -24.00
CA VAL A 182 -20.83 19.32 -24.11
C VAL A 182 -19.76 19.67 -25.13
N GLY A 183 -18.53 19.87 -24.66
CA GLY A 183 -17.39 20.23 -25.49
C GLY A 183 -16.59 19.03 -25.98
N CYS A 184 -16.56 17.94 -25.22
CA CYS A 184 -15.94 16.68 -25.67
C CYS A 184 -16.79 15.48 -25.30
N VAL A 185 -16.93 14.53 -26.22
CA VAL A 185 -17.41 13.18 -25.93
C VAL A 185 -16.20 12.26 -25.97
N ASN A 186 -15.71 11.90 -24.79
CA ASN A 186 -14.49 11.12 -24.63
C ASN A 186 -14.76 9.62 -24.77
N SER A 187 -15.82 9.11 -24.14
CA SER A 187 -16.25 7.72 -24.24
C SER A 187 -17.76 7.61 -24.03
N PRO A 188 -18.38 6.42 -24.20
CA PRO A 188 -19.80 6.22 -23.87
C PRO A 188 -20.18 6.64 -22.43
N GLY A 189 -19.23 6.66 -21.50
CA GLY A 189 -19.45 7.00 -20.08
C GLY A 189 -18.79 8.29 -19.61
N GLU A 190 -18.11 9.05 -20.48
CA GLU A 190 -17.30 10.21 -20.09
C GLU A 190 -17.41 11.35 -21.10
N CYS A 191 -17.73 12.56 -20.62
CA CYS A 191 -17.75 13.79 -21.42
C CYS A 191 -16.99 14.92 -20.72
N VAL A 192 -16.68 15.98 -21.46
CA VAL A 192 -16.25 17.28 -20.93
C VAL A 192 -17.33 18.30 -21.25
N ILE A 193 -17.74 19.05 -20.23
CA ILE A 193 -18.65 20.18 -20.36
C ILE A 193 -17.88 21.49 -20.14
N GLY A 194 -18.26 22.53 -20.89
CA GLY A 194 -17.62 23.83 -20.85
C GLY A 194 -18.63 24.95 -20.76
N GLY A 195 -18.29 26.02 -20.04
CA GLY A 195 -19.13 27.21 -19.91
C GLY A 195 -18.63 28.18 -18.85
N PRO A 196 -19.35 29.29 -18.60
CA PRO A 196 -19.02 30.22 -17.53
C PRO A 196 -19.11 29.57 -16.15
N LEU A 197 -18.24 30.01 -15.23
CA LEU A 197 -17.98 29.33 -13.96
C LEU A 197 -19.23 29.11 -13.10
N GLU A 198 -20.12 30.10 -13.04
CA GLU A 198 -21.35 30.02 -12.23
C GLU A 198 -22.33 28.96 -12.76
N GLN A 199 -22.56 28.95 -14.07
CA GLN A 199 -23.45 27.99 -14.72
C GLN A 199 -22.85 26.59 -14.71
N LEU A 200 -21.53 26.48 -14.91
CA LEU A 200 -20.82 25.20 -14.77
C LEU A 200 -20.95 24.64 -13.34
N ALA A 201 -20.83 25.49 -12.30
CA ALA A 201 -21.03 25.09 -10.92
C ALA A 201 -22.47 24.65 -10.61
N ALA A 202 -23.46 25.21 -11.30
CA ALA A 202 -24.85 24.77 -11.17
C ALA A 202 -25.05 23.35 -11.76
N VAL A 203 -24.45 23.07 -12.91
CA VAL A 203 -24.44 21.73 -13.52
C VAL A 203 -23.71 20.72 -12.62
N GLU A 204 -22.57 21.10 -12.03
CA GLU A 204 -21.83 20.28 -11.06
C GLU A 204 -22.69 19.86 -9.86
N ARG A 205 -23.43 20.81 -9.26
CA ARG A 205 -24.33 20.53 -8.13
C ARG A 205 -25.46 19.58 -8.53
N LEU A 206 -26.09 19.82 -9.68
CA LEU A 206 -27.18 18.98 -10.17
C LEU A 206 -26.70 17.54 -10.47
N ALA A 207 -25.55 17.42 -11.13
CA ALA A 207 -24.95 16.12 -11.46
C ALA A 207 -24.58 15.34 -10.18
N THR A 208 -23.92 15.99 -9.23
CA THR A 208 -23.52 15.37 -7.95
C THR A 208 -24.73 14.90 -7.15
N GLY A 209 -25.80 15.70 -7.10
CA GLY A 209 -27.07 15.31 -6.45
C GLY A 209 -27.78 14.11 -7.10
N GLN A 210 -27.38 13.73 -8.32
CA GLN A 210 -27.89 12.56 -9.04
C GLN A 210 -26.87 11.41 -9.09
N GLY A 211 -25.81 11.47 -8.28
CA GLY A 211 -24.77 10.43 -8.23
C GLY A 211 -23.77 10.45 -9.40
N VAL A 212 -23.81 11.46 -10.28
CA VAL A 212 -22.85 11.62 -11.38
C VAL A 212 -21.62 12.37 -10.89
N GLN A 213 -20.44 11.79 -11.08
CA GLN A 213 -19.17 12.40 -10.69
C GLN A 213 -18.80 13.54 -11.64
N VAL A 214 -18.33 14.67 -11.09
CA VAL A 214 -17.83 15.82 -11.86
C VAL A 214 -16.50 16.30 -11.27
N ALA A 215 -15.54 16.62 -12.14
CA ALA A 215 -14.23 17.15 -11.74
C ALA A 215 -13.80 18.30 -12.66
N ARG A 216 -13.46 19.46 -12.09
CA ARG A 216 -12.95 20.61 -12.86
C ARG A 216 -11.57 20.31 -13.45
N LEU A 217 -11.40 20.63 -14.73
CA LEU A 217 -10.09 20.56 -15.38
C LEU A 217 -9.25 21.76 -14.98
N ARG A 218 -7.94 21.57 -14.82
CA ARG A 218 -6.97 22.61 -14.42
C ARG A 218 -6.53 23.47 -15.61
N LEU A 219 -7.49 23.91 -16.41
CA LEU A 219 -7.27 24.79 -17.56
C LEU A 219 -7.95 26.14 -17.27
N PRO A 220 -7.20 27.26 -17.34
CA PRO A 220 -7.72 28.57 -16.97
C PRO A 220 -8.61 29.24 -18.04
N PHE A 221 -9.06 28.48 -19.04
CA PHE A 221 -9.80 28.96 -20.21
C PHE A 221 -10.92 27.99 -20.61
N GLY A 222 -11.82 28.44 -21.48
CA GLY A 222 -12.80 27.62 -22.18
C GLY A 222 -12.32 27.14 -23.56
N SER A 223 -12.88 26.04 -24.06
CA SER A 223 -12.75 25.57 -25.44
C SER A 223 -13.95 24.71 -25.82
N HIS A 224 -14.10 24.37 -27.10
CA HIS A 224 -15.23 23.61 -27.62
C HIS A 224 -16.61 24.20 -27.27
N HIS A 225 -16.73 25.53 -27.29
CA HIS A 225 -17.95 26.21 -26.88
C HIS A 225 -18.41 27.23 -27.94
N PRO A 226 -19.70 27.25 -28.35
CA PRO A 226 -20.19 28.14 -29.40
C PRO A 226 -19.96 29.64 -29.16
N GLU A 227 -19.84 30.07 -27.90
CA GLU A 227 -19.55 31.47 -27.55
C GLU A 227 -18.12 31.92 -27.93
N LEU A 228 -17.24 31.01 -28.38
CA LEU A 228 -15.85 31.31 -28.71
C LEU A 228 -15.60 31.59 -30.20
N GLU A 229 -16.63 31.98 -30.97
CA GLU A 229 -16.50 32.24 -32.42
C GLU A 229 -15.51 33.36 -32.74
N ALA A 230 -15.46 34.40 -31.91
CA ALA A 230 -14.48 35.48 -32.08
C ALA A 230 -13.03 34.97 -31.93
N GLN A 231 -12.77 34.16 -30.90
CA GLN A 231 -11.48 33.51 -30.68
C GLN A 231 -11.15 32.51 -31.81
N ARG A 232 -12.15 31.81 -32.34
CA ARG A 232 -11.98 30.91 -33.50
C ARG A 232 -11.57 31.68 -34.75
N ALA A 233 -12.22 32.81 -35.05
CA ALA A 233 -11.84 33.66 -36.17
C ALA A 233 -10.43 34.26 -35.99
N GLU A 234 -10.09 34.66 -34.75
CA GLU A 234 -8.74 35.15 -34.43
C GLU A 234 -7.68 34.06 -34.64
N PHE A 235 -7.90 32.85 -34.13
CA PHE A 235 -6.94 31.77 -34.31
C PHE A 235 -6.82 31.34 -35.78
N GLU A 236 -7.91 31.33 -36.54
CA GLU A 236 -7.85 31.11 -37.99
C GLU A 236 -6.99 32.17 -38.69
N ALA A 237 -7.14 33.45 -38.35
CA ALA A 237 -6.31 34.51 -38.89
C ALA A 237 -4.82 34.30 -38.53
N VAL A 238 -4.52 33.86 -37.30
CA VAL A 238 -3.16 33.49 -36.88
C VAL A 238 -2.61 32.35 -37.74
N LEU A 239 -3.40 31.31 -38.01
CA LEU A 239 -2.97 30.20 -38.87
C LEU A 239 -2.75 30.62 -40.32
N ARG A 240 -3.60 31.52 -40.85
CA ARG A 240 -3.48 32.04 -42.23
C ARG A 240 -2.29 32.98 -42.42
N ALA A 241 -1.94 33.73 -41.39
CA ALA A 241 -0.77 34.62 -41.40
C ALA A 241 0.55 33.87 -41.15
N GLY A 242 0.48 32.66 -40.60
CA GLY A 242 1.63 31.80 -40.33
C GLY A 242 2.12 31.01 -41.56
N PRO A 243 3.05 30.05 -41.35
CA PRO A 243 3.54 29.19 -42.41
C PRO A 243 2.41 28.41 -43.11
N PRO A 244 2.45 28.25 -44.44
CA PRO A 244 1.39 27.58 -45.19
C PRO A 244 1.23 26.13 -44.74
N ILE A 245 -0.03 25.67 -44.69
CA ILE A 245 -0.38 24.29 -44.38
C ILE A 245 -0.25 23.46 -45.66
N GLY A 246 0.74 22.56 -45.68
CA GLY A 246 1.01 21.67 -46.80
C GLY A 246 0.01 20.51 -46.94
N PRO A 247 0.15 19.69 -47.99
CA PRO A 247 -0.67 18.49 -48.15
C PRO A 247 -0.36 17.46 -47.05
N LEU A 248 -1.36 16.67 -46.68
CA LEU A 248 -1.22 15.59 -45.70
C LEU A 248 -0.61 14.35 -46.35
N ALA A 249 0.60 13.96 -45.93
CA ALA A 249 1.26 12.73 -46.36
C ALA A 249 0.65 11.47 -45.73
N VAL A 250 0.00 11.62 -44.57
CA VAL A 250 -0.72 10.56 -43.86
C VAL A 250 -2.17 10.99 -43.63
N PRO A 251 -3.18 10.11 -43.84
CA PRO A 251 -4.58 10.42 -43.54
C PRO A 251 -4.77 10.90 -42.10
N VAL A 252 -5.38 12.08 -41.91
CA VAL A 252 -5.71 12.61 -40.58
C VAL A 252 -7.22 12.54 -40.34
N TYR A 253 -7.60 11.89 -39.25
CA TYR A 253 -8.96 11.82 -38.73
C TYR A 253 -9.10 12.78 -37.55
N SER A 254 -10.04 13.70 -37.64
CA SER A 254 -10.27 14.71 -36.60
C SER A 254 -11.49 14.36 -35.77
N ALA A 255 -11.34 14.31 -34.45
CA ALA A 255 -12.47 14.19 -33.53
C ALA A 255 -13.38 15.42 -33.57
N VAL A 256 -12.86 16.60 -33.94
CA VAL A 256 -13.63 17.85 -34.06
C VAL A 256 -14.42 17.86 -35.37
N ALA A 257 -13.80 17.48 -36.49
CA ALA A 257 -14.52 17.33 -37.75
C ALA A 257 -15.45 16.10 -37.76
N GLY A 258 -15.18 15.12 -36.88
CA GLY A 258 -15.90 13.85 -36.81
C GLY A 258 -15.69 12.95 -38.04
N ARG A 259 -14.63 13.21 -38.82
CA ARG A 259 -14.28 12.52 -40.08
C ARG A 259 -12.80 12.69 -40.44
N ARG A 260 -12.39 12.01 -41.52
CA ARG A 260 -11.11 12.20 -42.21
C ARG A 260 -11.06 13.53 -42.97
N TYR A 261 -9.91 14.19 -42.98
CA TYR A 261 -9.64 15.32 -43.87
C TYR A 261 -9.40 14.90 -45.32
N THR A 262 -9.84 15.76 -46.23
CA THR A 262 -9.74 15.61 -47.68
C THR A 262 -8.89 16.75 -48.26
N PRO A 263 -8.31 16.59 -49.46
CA PRO A 263 -7.52 17.65 -50.08
C PRO A 263 -8.27 18.98 -50.31
N GLY A 264 -9.60 18.96 -50.32
CA GLY A 264 -10.43 20.17 -50.47
C GLY A 264 -10.79 20.87 -49.16
N ASP A 265 -10.36 20.34 -48.00
CA ASP A 265 -10.61 20.97 -46.72
C ASP A 265 -9.68 22.16 -46.49
N ASP A 266 -10.25 23.29 -46.04
CA ASP A 266 -9.46 24.41 -45.52
C ASP A 266 -8.94 24.06 -44.12
N LEU A 267 -7.73 23.53 -44.05
CA LEU A 267 -7.13 23.05 -42.81
C LEU A 267 -6.91 24.16 -41.76
N ALA A 268 -6.76 25.43 -42.17
CA ALA A 268 -6.63 26.54 -41.24
C ALA A 268 -7.96 26.80 -40.53
N ALA A 269 -9.05 26.85 -41.30
CA ALA A 269 -10.39 26.96 -40.73
C ALA A 269 -10.77 25.73 -39.89
N ARG A 270 -10.41 24.52 -40.33
CA ARG A 270 -10.72 23.28 -39.61
C ARG A 270 -9.97 23.14 -38.29
N ALA A 271 -8.67 23.48 -38.24
CA ALA A 271 -7.92 23.47 -36.99
C ALA A 271 -8.46 24.50 -35.99
N ALA A 272 -9.02 25.62 -36.47
CA ALA A 272 -9.64 26.63 -35.62
C ALA A 272 -11.01 26.21 -35.04
N ASP A 273 -11.72 25.26 -35.67
CA ASP A 273 -13.01 24.76 -35.18
C ASP A 273 -12.93 24.17 -33.76
N CYS A 274 -11.75 23.76 -33.28
CA CYS A 274 -11.57 23.20 -31.94
C CYS A 274 -11.97 24.17 -30.80
N LEU A 275 -12.04 25.47 -31.07
CA LEU A 275 -12.49 26.47 -30.11
C LEU A 275 -14.03 26.45 -29.92
N VAL A 276 -14.78 26.09 -30.96
CA VAL A 276 -16.26 26.22 -30.95
C VAL A 276 -17.02 24.91 -31.12
N ARG A 277 -16.45 23.94 -31.83
CA ARG A 277 -17.11 22.66 -32.12
C ARG A 277 -16.71 21.58 -31.12
N PRO A 278 -17.61 20.65 -30.78
CA PRO A 278 -17.28 19.55 -29.89
C PRO A 278 -16.32 18.54 -30.53
N ALA A 279 -15.42 17.96 -29.72
CA ALA A 279 -14.62 16.81 -30.14
C ALA A 279 -15.33 15.50 -29.79
N HIS A 280 -15.54 14.62 -30.77
CA HIS A 280 -16.31 13.40 -30.60
C HIS A 280 -15.47 12.13 -30.89
N LEU A 281 -14.81 11.60 -29.85
CA LEU A 281 -13.90 10.46 -29.98
C LEU A 281 -14.58 9.14 -30.39
N PRO A 282 -15.76 8.73 -29.82
CA PRO A 282 -16.39 7.47 -30.21
C PRO A 282 -16.74 7.39 -31.70
N ARG A 283 -17.25 8.49 -32.27
CA ARG A 283 -17.61 8.60 -33.69
C ARG A 283 -16.40 8.38 -34.61
N VAL A 284 -15.29 9.05 -34.34
CA VAL A 284 -14.12 8.95 -35.21
C VAL A 284 -13.40 7.61 -35.06
N LEU A 285 -13.40 7.01 -33.86
CA LEU A 285 -12.91 5.65 -33.65
C LEU A 285 -13.78 4.59 -34.33
N ALA A 286 -15.10 4.76 -34.33
CA ALA A 286 -16.00 3.89 -35.08
C ALA A 286 -15.75 3.96 -36.59
N LEU A 287 -15.47 5.17 -37.13
CA LEU A 287 -15.05 5.32 -38.53
C LEU A 287 -13.72 4.64 -38.82
N LEU A 288 -12.70 4.83 -37.97
CA LEU A 288 -11.41 4.16 -38.13
C LEU A 288 -11.57 2.63 -38.08
N ALA A 289 -12.35 2.10 -37.14
CA ALA A 289 -12.64 0.67 -37.07
C ALA A 289 -13.37 0.16 -38.33
N ALA A 290 -14.35 0.91 -38.84
CA ALA A 290 -15.06 0.59 -40.09
C ALA A 290 -14.14 0.60 -41.33
N HIS A 291 -13.08 1.43 -41.32
CA HIS A 291 -12.03 1.42 -42.34
C HIS A 291 -10.96 0.35 -42.12
N GLY A 292 -11.13 -0.55 -41.16
CA GLY A 292 -10.24 -1.69 -40.93
C GLY A 292 -9.01 -1.39 -40.06
N HIS A 293 -8.97 -0.25 -39.36
CA HIS A 293 -7.89 0.05 -38.42
C HIS A 293 -8.02 -0.77 -37.13
N THR A 294 -6.94 -1.44 -36.74
CA THR A 294 -6.93 -2.43 -35.64
C THR A 294 -5.87 -2.20 -34.57
N ASP A 295 -4.90 -1.32 -34.78
CA ASP A 295 -3.80 -1.05 -33.84
C ASP A 295 -3.66 0.45 -33.59
N TYR A 296 -3.95 0.89 -32.38
CA TYR A 296 -4.05 2.31 -32.01
C TYR A 296 -2.99 2.64 -30.97
N ARG A 297 -2.18 3.68 -31.18
CA ARG A 297 -1.02 4.02 -30.34
C ARG A 297 -1.06 5.48 -29.94
N GLU A 298 -1.15 5.79 -28.66
CA GLU A 298 -1.13 7.17 -28.16
C GLU A 298 0.26 7.79 -28.34
N ALA A 299 0.33 8.95 -28.99
CA ALA A 299 1.52 9.80 -29.11
C ALA A 299 1.52 10.84 -27.98
N GLY A 300 1.59 10.38 -26.73
CA GLY A 300 1.56 11.24 -25.55
C GLY A 300 1.70 10.49 -24.22
N PRO A 301 2.09 11.17 -23.14
CA PRO A 301 2.47 10.54 -21.87
C PRO A 301 1.29 10.29 -20.89
N GLY A 302 0.05 10.64 -21.25
CA GLY A 302 -1.04 10.78 -20.27
C GLY A 302 -2.02 9.62 -20.15
N GLY A 303 -2.05 8.70 -21.12
CA GLY A 303 -2.82 7.45 -21.07
C GLY A 303 -4.34 7.61 -20.98
N ALA A 304 -4.85 8.85 -20.88
CA ALA A 304 -6.27 9.16 -20.84
C ALA A 304 -6.93 8.85 -22.18
N LEU A 305 -6.26 9.23 -23.28
CA LEU A 305 -6.74 8.90 -24.63
C LEU A 305 -6.73 7.39 -24.85
N THR A 306 -5.69 6.68 -24.39
CA THR A 306 -5.63 5.20 -24.43
C THR A 306 -6.83 4.57 -23.72
N ARG A 307 -7.16 5.01 -22.50
CA ARG A 307 -8.33 4.49 -21.77
C ARG A 307 -9.63 4.76 -22.50
N ASN A 308 -9.82 5.99 -22.99
CA ASN A 308 -11.04 6.41 -23.66
C ASN A 308 -11.22 5.69 -25.00
N ALA A 309 -10.14 5.51 -25.76
CA ALA A 309 -10.16 4.74 -27.00
C ALA A 309 -10.41 3.25 -26.76
N ALA A 310 -9.83 2.65 -25.72
CA ALA A 310 -10.09 1.26 -25.35
C ALA A 310 -11.55 1.03 -24.94
N ASP A 311 -12.17 1.99 -24.25
CA ASP A 311 -13.59 1.94 -23.90
C ASP A 311 -14.49 2.07 -25.13
N CYS A 312 -14.17 2.98 -26.07
CA CYS A 312 -14.90 3.13 -27.33
C CYS A 312 -14.81 1.92 -28.26
N LEU A 313 -13.64 1.27 -28.29
CA LEU A 313 -13.35 0.14 -29.18
C LEU A 313 -13.62 -1.23 -28.52
N ARG A 314 -14.21 -1.25 -27.32
CA ARG A 314 -14.51 -2.50 -26.60
C ARG A 314 -15.37 -3.42 -27.47
N GLY A 315 -14.94 -4.67 -27.63
CA GLY A 315 -15.65 -5.68 -28.43
C GLY A 315 -15.33 -5.67 -29.93
N THR A 316 -14.49 -4.74 -30.42
CA THR A 316 -14.10 -4.68 -31.85
C THR A 316 -12.87 -5.54 -32.20
N GLY A 317 -12.15 -6.05 -31.20
CA GLY A 317 -10.87 -6.74 -31.38
C GLY A 317 -9.67 -5.82 -31.66
N ALA A 318 -9.86 -4.50 -31.69
CA ALA A 318 -8.79 -3.53 -31.83
C ALA A 318 -7.87 -3.48 -30.60
N ARG A 319 -6.57 -3.33 -30.83
CA ARG A 319 -5.56 -3.13 -29.78
C ARG A 319 -5.30 -1.65 -29.59
N VAL A 320 -5.32 -1.20 -28.33
CA VAL A 320 -5.05 0.20 -27.98
C VAL A 320 -3.88 0.26 -27.02
N HIS A 321 -2.84 0.99 -27.40
CA HIS A 321 -1.56 1.08 -26.70
C HIS A 321 -1.33 2.52 -26.24
N GLY A 322 -0.92 2.69 -24.98
CA GLY A 322 -0.51 3.96 -24.42
C GLY A 322 0.96 3.98 -24.06
N GLN A 323 1.56 5.17 -24.02
CA GLN A 323 2.91 5.31 -23.48
C GLN A 323 2.84 5.24 -21.96
N ARG A 324 3.20 4.08 -21.41
CA ARG A 324 3.25 3.91 -19.96
C ARG A 324 4.39 4.75 -19.39
N ALA A 325 4.04 5.80 -18.66
CA ALA A 325 5.00 6.60 -17.90
C ALA A 325 5.52 5.92 -16.62
N ASP A 326 5.00 4.72 -16.34
CA ASP A 326 5.55 3.74 -15.41
C ASP A 326 5.81 2.50 -16.27
N GLY A 327 7.07 2.26 -16.64
CA GLY A 327 7.49 1.40 -17.76
C GLY A 327 6.89 -0.02 -17.85
N PRO A 328 7.15 -0.71 -18.98
CA PRO A 328 8.24 -1.69 -18.91
C PRO A 328 9.12 -1.70 -20.17
N SER A 329 10.33 -2.22 -20.00
CA SER A 329 11.22 -2.66 -21.08
C SER A 329 10.48 -3.53 -22.11
N THR A 330 10.64 -3.20 -23.39
CA THR A 330 10.07 -3.95 -24.53
C THR A 330 10.76 -5.29 -24.80
N HIS A 331 11.44 -5.87 -23.81
CA HIS A 331 11.83 -7.28 -23.82
C HIS A 331 11.05 -8.15 -22.83
N HIS A 332 10.17 -7.56 -22.00
CA HIS A 332 9.36 -8.32 -21.04
C HIS A 332 7.88 -8.48 -21.41
N GLN A 333 7.32 -7.69 -22.34
CA GLN A 333 5.90 -7.81 -22.72
C GLN A 333 5.61 -8.76 -23.88
N GLU A 334 6.53 -8.93 -24.83
CA GLU A 334 6.38 -10.00 -25.83
C GLU A 334 6.61 -11.40 -25.22
N ARG A 335 7.20 -11.48 -24.01
CA ARG A 335 7.18 -12.68 -23.18
C ARG A 335 5.94 -12.80 -22.28
N ARG A 336 5.33 -11.70 -21.81
CA ARG A 336 4.11 -11.74 -20.98
C ARG A 336 2.80 -11.93 -21.74
N ALA A 337 2.74 -11.63 -23.03
CA ALA A 337 1.57 -11.96 -23.86
C ALA A 337 1.49 -13.46 -24.24
N GLY A 338 2.43 -14.27 -23.73
CA GLY A 338 2.47 -15.72 -23.93
C GLY A 338 3.05 -16.52 -22.75
N MET A 339 3.10 -15.95 -21.54
CA MET A 339 3.53 -16.65 -20.32
C MET A 339 2.52 -16.39 -19.20
N ASP A 340 2.04 -17.47 -18.57
CA ASP A 340 0.96 -17.54 -17.57
C ASP A 340 0.78 -16.30 -16.66
N GLU A 341 -0.42 -15.71 -16.60
CA GLU A 341 -0.79 -14.66 -15.64
C GLU A 341 -0.89 -15.17 -14.18
N ALA A 342 -0.88 -16.49 -13.99
CA ALA A 342 -1.09 -17.14 -12.69
C ALA A 342 0.05 -16.93 -11.66
N PRO A 343 1.36 -16.99 -12.01
CA PRO A 343 2.46 -16.85 -11.06
C PRO A 343 2.61 -15.44 -10.47
N GLU A 344 2.36 -14.40 -11.26
CA GLU A 344 2.43 -13.01 -10.78
C GLU A 344 1.30 -12.70 -9.81
N ARG A 345 0.10 -13.20 -10.12
CA ARG A 345 -1.04 -13.15 -9.23
C ARG A 345 -0.76 -13.93 -7.93
N ALA A 346 -0.20 -15.14 -8.03
CA ALA A 346 0.15 -15.95 -6.86
C ALA A 346 1.15 -15.24 -5.94
N LEU A 347 2.17 -14.57 -6.51
CA LEU A 347 3.13 -13.79 -5.74
C LEU A 347 2.48 -12.56 -5.08
N ALA A 348 1.62 -11.84 -5.80
CA ALA A 348 0.89 -10.70 -5.24
C ALA A 348 -0.04 -11.14 -4.08
N GLU A 349 -0.77 -12.25 -4.24
CA GLU A 349 -1.63 -12.82 -3.20
C GLU A 349 -0.82 -13.31 -1.98
N LEU A 350 0.38 -13.87 -2.19
CA LEU A 350 1.30 -14.23 -1.11
C LEU A 350 1.73 -13.00 -0.30
N LEU A 351 2.11 -11.91 -0.98
CA LEU A 351 2.66 -10.71 -0.32
C LEU A 351 1.59 -9.83 0.33
N HIS A 352 0.40 -9.74 -0.27
CA HIS A 352 -0.63 -8.76 0.12
C HIS A 352 -1.96 -9.39 0.55
N GLY A 353 -2.12 -10.70 0.41
CA GLY A 353 -3.39 -11.39 0.64
C GLY A 353 -4.36 -11.23 -0.54
N ARG A 354 -5.47 -11.96 -0.49
CA ARG A 354 -6.54 -11.89 -1.48
C ARG A 354 -7.53 -10.80 -1.08
N HIS A 355 -7.68 -9.80 -1.96
CA HIS A 355 -8.61 -8.71 -1.77
C HIS A 355 -9.12 -8.18 -3.12
N HIS A 356 -10.20 -7.41 -3.10
CA HIS A 356 -10.70 -6.74 -4.31
C HIS A 356 -9.58 -5.88 -4.94
N PRO A 357 -9.42 -5.85 -6.29
CA PRO A 357 -8.34 -5.11 -6.94
C PRO A 357 -8.28 -3.61 -6.60
N GLY A 358 -9.44 -3.00 -6.31
CA GLY A 358 -9.54 -1.60 -5.88
C GLY A 358 -9.14 -1.32 -4.42
N TYR A 359 -8.84 -2.35 -3.61
CA TYR A 359 -8.58 -2.20 -2.18
C TYR A 359 -7.25 -1.49 -1.88
N LEU A 360 -6.12 -1.98 -2.42
CA LEU A 360 -4.82 -1.33 -2.21
C LEU A 360 -4.76 0.10 -2.80
N PRO A 361 -5.30 0.38 -4.01
CA PRO A 361 -5.41 1.76 -4.50
C PRO A 361 -6.18 2.71 -3.56
N ARG A 362 -7.21 2.20 -2.86
CA ARG A 362 -7.98 2.98 -1.88
C ARG A 362 -7.16 3.25 -0.62
N LEU A 363 -6.44 2.26 -0.10
CA LEU A 363 -5.50 2.44 1.02
C LEU A 363 -4.39 3.43 0.65
N HIS A 364 -3.79 3.27 -0.53
CA HIS A 364 -2.77 4.18 -1.05
C HIS A 364 -3.27 5.63 -1.03
N ARG A 365 -4.44 5.89 -1.63
CA ARG A 365 -5.02 7.23 -1.69
C ARG A 365 -5.28 7.83 -0.29
N ALA A 366 -5.71 7.01 0.67
CA ALA A 366 -5.96 7.46 2.04
C ALA A 366 -4.65 7.86 2.75
N LEU A 367 -3.61 7.05 2.59
CA LEU A 367 -2.29 7.27 3.22
C LEU A 367 -1.53 8.43 2.56
N ALA A 368 -1.51 8.50 1.22
CA ALA A 368 -0.81 9.55 0.48
C ALA A 368 -1.40 10.95 0.67
N ARG A 369 -2.71 11.05 0.97
CA ARG A 369 -3.36 12.34 1.31
C ARG A 369 -2.83 12.97 2.59
N HIS A 370 -2.30 12.16 3.51
CA HIS A 370 -1.73 12.59 4.77
C HIS A 370 -0.38 11.90 4.98
N PRO A 371 0.68 12.37 4.30
CA PRO A 371 1.99 11.70 4.28
C PRO A 371 2.65 11.69 5.65
N TYR A 372 3.64 10.83 5.83
CA TYR A 372 4.47 10.82 7.03
C TYR A 372 5.09 12.20 7.29
N ARG A 373 5.21 12.56 8.57
CA ARG A 373 5.89 13.77 9.02
C ARG A 373 6.67 13.47 10.30
N VAL A 374 7.89 14.00 10.35
CA VAL A 374 8.63 14.19 11.60
C VAL A 374 7.96 15.37 12.29
N ALA A 375 7.39 15.14 13.48
CA ALA A 375 6.69 16.17 14.24
C ALA A 375 7.56 16.61 15.42
N GLU A 376 7.68 17.93 15.61
CA GLU A 376 8.59 18.56 16.59
C GLU A 376 8.08 18.38 18.03
N ALA A 377 6.76 18.42 18.27
CA ALA A 377 6.16 18.27 19.60
C ALA A 377 5.28 16.99 19.76
N PRO A 378 5.26 16.34 20.95
CA PRO A 378 4.40 15.18 21.21
C PRO A 378 2.91 15.41 20.96
N ALA A 379 2.36 16.57 21.34
CA ALA A 379 0.94 16.88 21.18
C ALA A 379 0.50 16.97 19.69
N GLU A 380 1.37 17.55 18.85
CA GLU A 380 1.14 17.63 17.41
C GLU A 380 1.20 16.26 16.75
N ARG A 381 2.13 15.42 17.21
CA ARG A 381 2.32 14.04 16.73
C ARG A 381 1.05 13.21 16.93
N GLU A 382 0.46 13.24 18.12
CA GLU A 382 -0.75 12.46 18.42
C GLU A 382 -1.99 12.98 17.68
N THR A 383 -2.17 14.30 17.63
CA THR A 383 -3.26 14.93 16.87
C THR A 383 -3.17 14.57 15.39
N TYR A 384 -1.94 14.61 14.82
CA TYR A 384 -1.75 14.27 13.42
C TYR A 384 -1.96 12.78 13.15
N LEU A 385 -1.43 11.92 14.01
CA LEU A 385 -1.61 10.47 13.94
C LEU A 385 -3.10 10.12 13.87
N TYR A 386 -3.91 10.78 14.70
CA TYR A 386 -5.34 10.54 14.73
C TYR A 386 -6.08 11.07 13.48
N ARG A 387 -5.67 12.22 12.93
CA ARG A 387 -6.18 12.69 11.63
C ARG A 387 -5.91 11.66 10.52
N ARG A 388 -4.73 11.03 10.53
CA ARG A 388 -4.38 9.95 9.59
C ARG A 388 -5.22 8.70 9.82
N LEU A 389 -5.41 8.30 11.08
CA LEU A 389 -6.30 7.20 11.44
C LEU A 389 -7.71 7.41 10.88
N ARG A 390 -8.34 8.57 11.12
CA ARG A 390 -9.68 8.88 10.57
C ARG A 390 -9.74 8.81 9.05
N ALA A 391 -8.71 9.31 8.37
CA ALA A 391 -8.65 9.23 6.91
C ALA A 391 -8.54 7.78 6.42
N LEU A 392 -7.81 6.94 7.16
CA LEU A 392 -7.69 5.53 6.87
C LEU A 392 -8.99 4.76 7.17
N LEU A 393 -9.66 5.01 8.31
CA LEU A 393 -10.93 4.37 8.66
C LEU A 393 -12.00 4.59 7.59
N ARG A 394 -12.11 5.79 7.02
CA ARG A 394 -13.00 6.09 5.88
C ARG A 394 -12.69 5.29 4.60
N ALA A 395 -11.48 4.74 4.51
CA ALA A 395 -11.03 3.90 3.41
C ALA A 395 -11.07 2.41 3.76
N LEU A 396 -11.44 2.03 4.98
CA LEU A 396 -11.66 0.64 5.38
C LEU A 396 -13.15 0.28 5.22
N PRO A 397 -13.48 -1.02 5.06
CA PRO A 397 -14.84 -1.53 5.24
C PRO A 397 -15.30 -1.34 6.69
N SER A 398 -16.56 -1.72 6.97
CA SER A 398 -17.07 -1.80 8.34
C SER A 398 -16.21 -2.75 9.20
N ALA A 399 -16.25 -2.59 10.52
CA ALA A 399 -15.56 -3.49 11.45
C ALA A 399 -15.92 -4.96 11.18
N ALA A 400 -17.21 -5.25 10.95
CA ALA A 400 -17.70 -6.60 10.67
C ALA A 400 -17.08 -7.15 9.37
N ASP A 401 -17.10 -6.38 8.28
CA ASP A 401 -16.55 -6.81 6.99
C ASP A 401 -15.02 -6.95 7.04
N LEU A 402 -14.35 -6.04 7.73
CA LEU A 402 -12.90 -6.04 7.90
C LEU A 402 -12.45 -7.28 8.69
N HIS A 403 -13.21 -7.68 9.72
CA HIS A 403 -12.96 -8.91 10.48
C HIS A 403 -13.54 -10.17 9.82
N ALA A 404 -14.40 -10.06 8.82
CA ALA A 404 -14.77 -11.20 7.98
C ALA A 404 -13.66 -11.55 6.96
N ALA A 405 -12.81 -10.58 6.60
CA ALA A 405 -11.75 -10.74 5.60
C ALA A 405 -10.32 -10.53 6.18
N PRO A 406 -9.69 -11.58 6.77
CA PRO A 406 -8.35 -11.50 7.34
C PRO A 406 -7.29 -10.88 6.43
N ASP A 407 -7.32 -11.19 5.13
CA ASP A 407 -6.39 -10.63 4.14
C ASP A 407 -6.55 -9.10 4.01
N GLY A 408 -7.78 -8.60 4.01
CA GLY A 408 -8.06 -7.16 3.97
C GLY A 408 -7.56 -6.43 5.23
N LEU A 409 -7.73 -7.03 6.41
CA LEU A 409 -7.23 -6.50 7.67
C LEU A 409 -5.69 -6.51 7.72
N ALA A 410 -5.06 -7.60 7.29
CA ALA A 410 -3.61 -7.72 7.24
C ALA A 410 -2.98 -6.74 6.24
N ALA A 411 -3.58 -6.56 5.07
CA ALA A 411 -3.13 -5.58 4.08
C ALA A 411 -3.26 -4.13 4.62
N ALA A 412 -4.39 -3.79 5.25
CA ALA A 412 -4.57 -2.48 5.88
C ALA A 412 -3.50 -2.22 6.96
N LEU A 413 -3.23 -3.21 7.81
CA LEU A 413 -2.20 -3.09 8.84
C LEU A 413 -0.81 -2.93 8.23
N ALA A 414 -0.44 -3.74 7.23
CA ALA A 414 0.86 -3.68 6.57
C ALA A 414 1.10 -2.30 5.91
N TRP A 415 0.15 -1.82 5.12
CA TRP A 415 0.25 -0.51 4.46
C TRP A 415 0.32 0.65 5.46
N ALA A 416 -0.49 0.61 6.52
CA ALA A 416 -0.44 1.62 7.57
C ALA A 416 0.89 1.62 8.32
N THR A 417 1.43 0.44 8.63
CA THR A 417 2.67 0.28 9.39
C THR A 417 3.89 0.72 8.59
N VAL A 418 3.94 0.40 7.29
CA VAL A 418 4.98 0.93 6.37
C VAL A 418 4.85 2.45 6.23
N ALA A 419 3.63 2.98 6.13
CA ALA A 419 3.42 4.42 6.04
C ALA A 419 3.79 5.18 7.32
N ASP A 420 3.59 4.57 8.49
CA ASP A 420 3.96 5.07 9.81
C ASP A 420 3.75 3.98 10.87
N PRO A 421 4.81 3.48 11.52
CA PRO A 421 4.67 2.43 12.52
C PRO A 421 3.76 2.80 13.70
N ARG A 422 3.63 4.09 14.03
CA ARG A 422 2.69 4.58 15.06
C ARG A 422 1.24 4.38 14.62
N LEU A 423 0.96 4.57 13.33
CA LEU A 423 -0.37 4.33 12.75
C LEU A 423 -0.68 2.83 12.72
N GLY A 424 0.31 2.00 12.38
CA GLY A 424 0.20 0.55 12.49
C GLY A 424 -0.18 0.08 13.90
N MET A 425 0.53 0.56 14.93
CA MET A 425 0.22 0.21 16.33
C MET A 425 -1.14 0.75 16.78
N THR A 426 -1.56 1.89 16.24
CA THR A 426 -2.91 2.44 16.48
C THR A 426 -3.99 1.54 15.90
N LEU A 427 -3.82 1.02 14.67
CA LEU A 427 -4.73 0.03 14.09
C LEU A 427 -4.73 -1.29 14.86
N ILE A 428 -3.59 -1.73 15.38
CA ILE A 428 -3.52 -2.97 16.18
C ILE A 428 -4.40 -2.83 17.42
N THR A 429 -4.21 -1.76 18.19
CA THR A 429 -4.97 -1.56 19.43
C THR A 429 -6.44 -1.27 19.15
N GLN A 430 -6.76 -0.54 18.08
CA GLN A 430 -8.14 -0.18 17.73
C GLN A 430 -8.88 -1.27 16.99
N ASN A 431 -8.42 -1.59 15.78
CA ASN A 431 -9.14 -2.39 14.82
C ASN A 431 -8.89 -3.86 15.06
N VAL A 432 -7.66 -4.28 15.39
CA VAL A 432 -7.37 -5.70 15.62
C VAL A 432 -7.89 -6.14 16.99
N LEU A 433 -7.43 -5.49 18.07
CA LEU A 433 -7.75 -5.92 19.44
C LEU A 433 -9.07 -5.34 19.94
N GLY A 434 -9.28 -4.03 19.84
CA GLY A 434 -10.49 -3.37 20.35
C GLY A 434 -11.78 -3.85 19.65
N GLN A 435 -11.89 -3.64 18.34
CA GLN A 435 -13.04 -4.11 17.55
C GLN A 435 -13.14 -5.64 17.55
N GLY A 436 -12.01 -6.36 17.44
CA GLY A 436 -11.99 -7.82 17.50
C GLY A 436 -12.57 -8.38 18.79
N SER A 437 -12.24 -7.79 19.94
CA SER A 437 -12.85 -8.16 21.23
C SER A 437 -14.36 -7.90 21.27
N LEU A 438 -14.83 -6.75 20.78
CA LEU A 438 -16.26 -6.45 20.74
C LEU A 438 -17.02 -7.46 19.87
N LEU A 439 -16.51 -7.76 18.68
CA LEU A 439 -17.15 -8.69 17.75
C LEU A 439 -17.12 -10.14 18.25
N ARG A 440 -16.03 -10.55 18.91
CA ARG A 440 -15.82 -11.95 19.30
C ARG A 440 -16.37 -12.30 20.68
N LEU A 441 -16.47 -11.34 21.60
CA LEU A 441 -16.76 -11.60 23.02
C LEU A 441 -18.06 -10.94 23.51
N ALA A 442 -18.76 -10.16 22.67
CA ALA A 442 -20.06 -9.62 23.07
C ALA A 442 -21.05 -10.74 23.44
N GLY A 443 -21.89 -10.48 24.45
CA GLY A 443 -23.01 -11.37 24.79
C GLY A 443 -24.16 -11.23 23.80
N ASP A 444 -24.59 -9.98 23.53
CA ASP A 444 -25.47 -9.63 22.42
C ASP A 444 -24.74 -8.64 21.49
N PRO A 445 -24.61 -8.92 20.18
CA PRO A 445 -24.01 -7.99 19.22
C PRO A 445 -24.64 -6.59 19.24
N LYS A 446 -25.93 -6.45 19.59
CA LYS A 446 -26.63 -5.16 19.66
C LYS A 446 -26.09 -4.25 20.76
N ASP A 447 -25.57 -4.84 21.85
CA ASP A 447 -25.06 -4.08 22.99
C ASP A 447 -23.76 -3.33 22.64
N VAL A 448 -22.98 -3.87 21.70
CA VAL A 448 -21.69 -3.29 21.28
C VAL A 448 -21.77 -2.57 19.93
N ALA A 449 -22.84 -2.74 19.16
CA ALA A 449 -23.02 -2.11 17.84
C ALA A 449 -22.83 -0.57 17.88
N PRO A 450 -23.39 0.19 18.83
CA PRO A 450 -23.15 1.64 18.89
C PRO A 450 -21.68 2.01 19.08
N ALA A 451 -20.93 1.19 19.82
CA ALA A 451 -19.51 1.42 20.02
C ALA A 451 -18.70 1.08 18.76
N LEU A 452 -19.06 0.01 18.04
CA LEU A 452 -18.44 -0.34 16.76
C LEU A 452 -18.67 0.74 15.71
N ASP A 453 -19.91 1.21 15.56
CA ASP A 453 -20.29 2.27 14.62
C ASP A 453 -19.52 3.58 14.92
N ALA A 454 -19.43 3.95 16.19
CA ALA A 454 -18.66 5.12 16.60
C ALA A 454 -17.15 4.97 16.33
N VAL A 455 -16.59 3.76 16.41
CA VAL A 455 -15.18 3.52 16.06
C VAL A 455 -14.98 3.63 14.55
N ASP A 456 -15.87 3.06 13.74
CA ASP A 456 -15.79 3.12 12.27
C ASP A 456 -15.97 4.55 11.73
N ALA A 457 -16.87 5.33 12.35
CA ALA A 457 -17.03 6.76 12.06
C ALA A 457 -15.81 7.61 12.50
N GLY A 458 -14.92 7.03 13.32
CA GLY A 458 -13.80 7.75 13.92
C GLY A 458 -14.25 8.74 14.98
N GLU A 459 -15.34 8.46 15.69
CA GLU A 459 -15.88 9.27 16.80
C GLU A 459 -15.39 8.75 18.16
N LEU A 460 -15.18 7.44 18.28
CA LEU A 460 -14.67 6.76 19.47
C LEU A 460 -13.29 6.13 19.20
N ARG A 461 -12.31 6.44 20.04
CA ARG A 461 -11.05 5.69 20.10
C ARG A 461 -11.19 4.54 21.10
N ILE A 462 -11.03 3.28 20.67
CA ILE A 462 -11.06 2.12 21.56
C ILE A 462 -9.70 1.41 21.70
N GLY A 463 -9.17 1.31 22.92
CA GLY A 463 -7.95 0.57 23.23
C GLY A 463 -8.20 -0.86 23.72
N TYR A 464 -7.13 -1.57 24.08
CA TYR A 464 -7.15 -2.88 24.71
C TYR A 464 -6.19 -2.89 25.91
N LEU A 465 -6.72 -3.07 27.12
CA LEU A 465 -6.00 -2.97 28.38
C LEU A 465 -6.03 -4.31 29.12
N VAL A 466 -4.97 -5.09 28.90
CA VAL A 466 -4.76 -6.38 29.56
C VAL A 466 -3.67 -6.30 30.63
N THR A 467 -2.52 -5.72 30.29
CA THR A 467 -1.32 -5.64 31.12
C THR A 467 -1.53 -4.77 32.35
N GLU A 468 -1.03 -5.24 33.50
CA GLU A 468 -0.94 -4.48 34.75
C GLU A 468 0.53 -4.16 35.08
N ALA A 469 0.76 -3.04 35.78
CA ALA A 469 2.08 -2.43 35.92
C ALA A 469 3.04 -3.22 36.82
N GLY A 470 2.56 -3.90 37.85
CA GLY A 470 3.41 -4.47 38.89
C GLY A 470 3.58 -5.99 38.88
N ARG A 471 2.82 -6.73 38.04
CA ARG A 471 2.89 -8.20 38.00
C ARG A 471 3.12 -8.71 36.58
N ALA A 472 4.23 -9.43 36.40
CA ALA A 472 4.48 -10.20 35.19
C ALA A 472 3.39 -11.27 35.02
N GLY A 473 2.93 -11.51 33.80
CA GLY A 473 1.87 -12.49 33.57
C GLY A 473 0.50 -12.10 34.13
N SER A 474 0.25 -10.82 34.46
CA SER A 474 -1.02 -10.32 35.03
C SER A 474 -2.29 -10.72 34.24
N HIS A 475 -2.16 -11.02 32.95
CA HIS A 475 -3.25 -11.55 32.14
C HIS A 475 -3.78 -12.92 32.62
N LEU A 476 -2.97 -13.72 33.32
CA LEU A 476 -3.36 -15.01 33.90
C LEU A 476 -4.32 -14.86 35.09
N GLY A 477 -4.27 -13.73 35.78
CA GLY A 477 -5.02 -13.46 37.00
C GLY A 477 -5.00 -11.98 37.29
N ALA A 478 -5.87 -11.24 36.61
CA ALA A 478 -5.93 -9.78 36.71
C ALA A 478 -6.22 -9.35 38.15
N GLY A 479 -5.44 -8.39 38.65
CA GLY A 479 -5.69 -7.74 39.93
C GLY A 479 -6.84 -6.73 39.87
N THR A 480 -7.09 -6.13 38.70
CA THR A 480 -8.29 -5.31 38.46
C THR A 480 -9.56 -6.17 38.60
N VAL A 481 -10.52 -5.72 39.42
CA VAL A 481 -11.75 -6.46 39.75
C VAL A 481 -12.96 -5.73 39.19
N ALA A 482 -13.95 -6.49 38.70
CA ALA A 482 -15.27 -6.03 38.30
C ALA A 482 -16.33 -6.74 39.16
N GLU A 483 -16.89 -6.05 40.15
CA GLU A 483 -17.88 -6.61 41.08
C GLU A 483 -19.30 -6.34 40.62
N PHE A 484 -20.13 -7.37 40.49
CA PHE A 484 -21.52 -7.20 40.07
C PHE A 484 -22.41 -6.64 41.18
N ARG A 485 -23.28 -5.68 40.83
CA ARG A 485 -24.25 -5.02 41.71
C ARG A 485 -25.67 -5.25 41.17
N PRO A 486 -26.47 -6.13 41.82
CA PRO A 486 -27.80 -6.50 41.36
C PRO A 486 -28.77 -5.34 41.24
N GLU A 487 -28.65 -4.31 42.09
CA GLU A 487 -29.62 -3.23 42.23
C GLU A 487 -29.80 -2.43 40.94
N ARG A 488 -28.74 -2.34 40.12
CA ARG A 488 -28.73 -1.60 38.85
C ARG A 488 -28.26 -2.45 37.67
N ARG A 489 -28.03 -3.74 37.88
CA ARG A 489 -27.42 -4.68 36.94
C ARG A 489 -26.16 -4.10 36.26
N GLU A 490 -25.22 -3.68 37.09
CA GLU A 490 -23.95 -3.08 36.66
C GLU A 490 -22.77 -3.74 37.37
N PHE A 491 -21.62 -3.76 36.72
CA PHE A 491 -20.34 -4.07 37.34
C PHE A 491 -19.69 -2.78 37.85
N VAL A 492 -19.00 -2.88 38.99
CA VAL A 492 -18.19 -1.80 39.55
C VAL A 492 -16.72 -2.19 39.45
N LEU A 493 -15.98 -1.51 38.58
CA LEU A 493 -14.57 -1.74 38.35
C LEU A 493 -13.72 -1.01 39.39
N ARG A 494 -12.75 -1.74 39.96
CA ARG A 494 -11.79 -1.24 40.95
C ARG A 494 -10.39 -1.76 40.65
N THR A 495 -9.40 -0.91 40.92
CA THR A 495 -7.98 -1.24 40.93
C THR A 495 -7.49 -1.24 42.38
N PRO A 496 -7.32 -2.42 43.02
CA PRO A 496 -7.03 -2.52 44.45
C PRO A 496 -5.68 -1.91 44.84
N GLY A 497 -4.60 -2.30 44.17
CA GLY A 497 -3.24 -1.84 44.44
C GLY A 497 -2.66 -0.92 43.35
N GLU A 498 -1.45 -0.41 43.55
CA GLU A 498 -0.71 0.28 42.48
C GLU A 498 -0.16 -0.68 41.43
N GLU A 499 0.16 -1.90 41.87
CA GLU A 499 0.63 -2.99 41.02
C GLU A 499 -0.44 -3.47 40.03
N ASP A 500 -1.72 -3.28 40.35
CA ASP A 500 -2.87 -3.70 39.53
C ASP A 500 -3.29 -2.64 38.51
N ALA A 501 -2.65 -1.46 38.51
CA ALA A 501 -2.94 -0.41 37.55
C ALA A 501 -2.65 -0.92 36.13
N LYS A 502 -3.62 -0.76 35.21
CA LYS A 502 -3.42 -1.15 33.82
C LYS A 502 -2.32 -0.30 33.19
N PHE A 503 -1.52 -0.90 32.32
CA PHE A 503 -0.47 -0.21 31.57
C PHE A 503 -0.68 -0.43 30.08
N GLY A 504 -0.92 0.65 29.33
CA GLY A 504 -1.16 0.53 27.90
C GLY A 504 -1.34 1.87 27.21
N GLY A 505 -1.38 1.83 25.88
CA GLY A 505 -1.59 2.99 25.04
C GLY A 505 -3.02 3.54 25.19
N VAL A 506 -3.14 4.74 25.74
CA VAL A 506 -4.38 5.52 25.78
C VAL A 506 -4.10 6.79 24.99
N ALA A 507 -4.37 6.75 23.68
CA ALA A 507 -4.05 7.87 22.79
C ALA A 507 -4.66 9.18 23.29
N GLN A 508 -3.89 10.27 23.30
CA GLN A 508 -4.33 11.63 23.58
C GLN A 508 -5.06 12.18 22.35
N TYR A 509 -6.26 11.67 22.18
CA TYR A 509 -7.17 12.04 21.11
C TYR A 509 -8.18 13.06 21.64
N PRO A 510 -8.37 14.24 21.04
CA PRO A 510 -9.44 15.16 21.44
C PRO A 510 -10.82 14.57 21.10
N GLY A 511 -11.38 13.79 22.03
CA GLY A 511 -12.71 13.19 21.94
C GLY A 511 -12.87 11.92 22.79
N PRO A 512 -14.00 11.21 22.61
CA PRO A 512 -14.32 10.00 23.37
C PRO A 512 -13.26 8.91 23.24
N ARG A 513 -12.79 8.42 24.40
CA ARG A 513 -11.80 7.35 24.53
C ARG A 513 -12.40 6.24 25.39
N GLY A 514 -12.33 5.02 24.89
CA GLY A 514 -12.70 3.81 25.61
C GLY A 514 -11.62 2.75 25.52
N ALA A 515 -11.82 1.66 26.23
CA ALA A 515 -11.00 0.46 26.08
C ALA A 515 -11.80 -0.79 26.41
N VAL A 516 -11.38 -1.90 25.83
CA VAL A 516 -11.67 -3.22 26.35
C VAL A 516 -10.70 -3.49 27.50
N VAL A 517 -11.22 -3.59 28.72
CA VAL A 517 -10.46 -3.80 29.96
C VAL A 517 -10.59 -5.25 30.39
N ILE A 518 -9.47 -5.94 30.56
CA ILE A 518 -9.46 -7.32 31.09
C ILE A 518 -9.43 -7.26 32.62
N ALA A 519 -10.44 -7.83 33.27
CA ALA A 519 -10.59 -7.79 34.72
C ALA A 519 -11.20 -9.11 35.24
N ARG A 520 -11.00 -9.36 36.53
CA ARG A 520 -11.59 -10.50 37.24
C ARG A 520 -13.03 -10.18 37.61
N ALA A 521 -13.98 -10.97 37.12
CA ALA A 521 -15.40 -10.78 37.42
C ALA A 521 -15.73 -11.41 38.78
N VAL A 522 -16.45 -10.68 39.62
CA VAL A 522 -16.95 -11.16 40.91
C VAL A 522 -18.46 -10.99 40.92
N ASP A 523 -19.18 -12.06 41.26
CA ASP A 523 -20.64 -12.05 41.27
C ASP A 523 -21.24 -11.37 42.53
N ALA A 524 -22.56 -11.27 42.60
CA ALA A 524 -23.24 -10.62 43.73
C ALA A 524 -22.98 -11.26 45.10
N ALA A 525 -22.61 -12.56 45.12
CA ALA A 525 -22.31 -13.31 46.33
C ALA A 525 -20.81 -13.24 46.70
N GLY A 526 -20.01 -12.44 45.99
CA GLY A 526 -18.57 -12.32 46.22
C GLY A 526 -17.74 -13.47 45.65
N ARG A 527 -18.32 -14.29 44.77
CA ARG A 527 -17.62 -15.44 44.19
C ARG A 527 -16.89 -15.04 42.91
N ASP A 528 -15.69 -15.57 42.75
CA ASP A 528 -14.87 -15.36 41.57
C ASP A 528 -15.45 -16.07 40.34
N GLY A 529 -15.72 -15.32 39.28
CA GLY A 529 -16.20 -15.82 38.01
C GLY A 529 -15.10 -16.05 36.97
N GLY A 530 -13.85 -15.66 37.25
CA GLY A 530 -12.73 -15.72 36.32
C GLY A 530 -12.49 -14.41 35.57
N VAL A 531 -11.62 -14.46 34.56
CA VAL A 531 -11.12 -13.29 33.83
C VAL A 531 -11.97 -13.02 32.59
N PHE A 532 -12.57 -11.83 32.54
CA PHE A 532 -13.45 -11.36 31.45
C PHE A 532 -12.97 -10.04 30.86
N ALA A 533 -13.58 -9.67 29.73
CA ALA A 533 -13.38 -8.38 29.08
C ALA A 533 -14.58 -7.46 29.31
N PHE A 534 -14.32 -6.17 29.49
CA PHE A 534 -15.34 -5.14 29.77
C PHE A 534 -15.13 -3.93 28.87
N LEU A 535 -16.19 -3.45 28.22
CA LEU A 535 -16.15 -2.20 27.46
C LEU A 535 -16.28 -1.01 28.43
N VAL A 536 -15.21 -0.24 28.60
CA VAL A 536 -15.13 0.87 29.55
C VAL A 536 -14.87 2.18 28.82
N ARG A 537 -15.62 3.23 29.17
CA ARG A 537 -15.32 4.61 28.75
C ARG A 537 -14.26 5.17 29.68
N LEU A 538 -13.09 5.48 29.13
CA LEU A 538 -11.95 5.97 29.90
C LEU A 538 -12.02 7.48 30.06
N ALA A 539 -12.38 8.19 28.99
CA ALA A 539 -12.29 9.64 28.95
C ALA A 539 -13.13 10.24 27.82
N ASP A 540 -13.41 11.53 27.88
CA ASP A 540 -14.14 12.29 26.86
C ASP A 540 -13.35 13.55 26.43
N HIS A 541 -14.03 14.55 25.89
CA HIS A 541 -13.42 15.82 25.48
C HIS A 541 -12.80 16.59 26.65
N ASP A 542 -13.39 16.47 27.85
CA ASP A 542 -13.05 17.29 29.01
C ASP A 542 -12.02 16.62 29.93
N GLY A 543 -11.80 15.31 29.75
CA GLY A 543 -10.77 14.58 30.49
C GLY A 543 -11.18 13.15 30.83
N PRO A 544 -10.49 12.50 31.78
CA PRO A 544 -10.87 11.20 32.31
C PRO A 544 -12.30 11.19 32.86
N ARG A 545 -13.02 10.09 32.67
CA ARG A 545 -14.37 9.90 33.23
C ARG A 545 -14.31 9.76 34.77
N PRO A 546 -15.40 10.04 35.50
CA PRO A 546 -15.45 9.83 36.94
C PRO A 546 -14.98 8.42 37.34
N GLY A 547 -14.06 8.35 38.30
CA GLY A 547 -13.46 7.09 38.76
C GLY A 547 -12.32 6.56 37.88
N VAL A 548 -11.99 7.19 36.74
CA VAL A 548 -10.84 6.82 35.91
C VAL A 548 -9.69 7.77 36.17
N THR A 549 -8.53 7.24 36.56
CA THR A 549 -7.29 8.01 36.72
C THR A 549 -6.28 7.59 35.67
N LEU A 550 -5.76 8.57 34.91
CA LEU A 550 -4.65 8.39 33.98
C LEU A 550 -3.39 9.05 34.56
N SER A 551 -2.27 8.33 34.60
CA SER A 551 -0.98 8.94 34.92
C SER A 551 -0.56 9.95 33.83
N PRO A 552 0.46 10.79 34.09
CA PRO A 552 1.21 11.40 32.99
C PRO A 552 1.70 10.33 32.00
N PRO A 553 1.89 10.69 30.70
CA PRO A 553 2.37 9.75 29.70
C PRO A 553 3.73 9.16 30.09
N VAL A 554 3.86 7.85 29.99
CA VAL A 554 5.11 7.12 30.17
C VAL A 554 5.83 7.08 28.82
N PRO A 555 7.03 7.65 28.70
CA PRO A 555 7.73 7.69 27.42
C PRO A 555 8.22 6.29 27.02
N VAL A 556 7.80 5.83 25.84
CA VAL A 556 8.26 4.58 25.22
C VAL A 556 8.92 4.92 23.90
N GLY A 557 10.26 5.01 23.90
CA GLY A 557 11.02 5.52 22.74
C GLY A 557 10.94 4.68 21.48
N ALA A 558 10.78 3.34 21.59
CA ALA A 558 10.72 2.45 20.44
C ALA A 558 9.48 2.68 19.56
N LEU A 559 8.36 3.06 20.17
CA LEU A 559 7.11 3.44 19.51
C LEU A 559 6.43 4.53 20.36
N PRO A 560 6.68 5.82 20.06
CA PRO A 560 6.27 6.93 20.92
C PRO A 560 4.76 7.20 20.77
N LEU A 561 3.96 6.40 21.48
CA LEU A 561 2.53 6.59 21.71
C LEU A 561 2.30 7.05 23.16
N GLY A 562 1.16 7.68 23.44
CA GLY A 562 0.72 8.00 24.80
C GLY A 562 0.41 6.74 25.61
N TYR A 563 1.40 6.17 26.28
CA TYR A 563 1.23 5.09 27.26
C TYR A 563 0.91 5.66 28.64
N HIS A 564 -0.04 5.05 29.34
CA HIS A 564 -0.47 5.51 30.66
C HIS A 564 -0.59 4.34 31.62
N ARG A 565 -0.43 4.63 32.91
CA ARG A 565 -1.00 3.82 33.99
C ARG A 565 -2.46 4.26 34.17
N VAL A 566 -3.38 3.29 34.19
CA VAL A 566 -4.82 3.52 34.28
C VAL A 566 -5.35 2.82 35.52
N ARG A 567 -6.03 3.58 36.39
CA ARG A 567 -6.69 3.06 37.59
C ARG A 567 -8.19 3.29 37.51
N PHE A 568 -8.94 2.37 38.09
CA PHE A 568 -10.39 2.45 38.23
C PHE A 568 -10.76 2.51 39.71
N ASP A 569 -11.60 3.47 40.09
CA ASP A 569 -12.20 3.57 41.42
C ASP A 569 -13.71 3.78 41.30
N GLY A 570 -14.46 2.71 41.52
CA GLY A 570 -15.92 2.76 41.49
C GLY A 570 -16.51 2.99 40.10
N VAL A 571 -15.78 2.63 39.03
CA VAL A 571 -16.24 2.85 37.65
C VAL A 571 -17.36 1.88 37.32
N ARG A 572 -18.55 2.42 37.02
CA ARG A 572 -19.75 1.63 36.72
C ARG A 572 -19.78 1.23 35.25
N VAL A 573 -19.97 -0.05 35.00
CA VAL A 573 -20.06 -0.67 33.67
C VAL A 573 -21.38 -1.41 33.58
N PRO A 574 -22.32 -1.01 32.70
CA PRO A 574 -23.57 -1.73 32.52
C PRO A 574 -23.32 -3.20 32.15
N GLU A 575 -24.22 -4.11 32.54
CA GLU A 575 -24.12 -5.53 32.15
C GLU A 575 -24.00 -5.73 30.63
N ALA A 576 -24.67 -4.89 29.83
CA ALA A 576 -24.55 -4.89 28.37
C ALA A 576 -23.10 -4.70 27.85
N HIS A 577 -22.24 -4.09 28.66
CA HIS A 577 -20.82 -3.87 28.34
C HIS A 577 -19.89 -4.92 28.95
N TRP A 578 -20.43 -5.95 29.59
CA TRP A 578 -19.68 -7.15 29.98
C TRP A 578 -19.58 -8.07 28.75
N LEU A 579 -18.37 -8.19 28.20
CA LEU A 579 -18.09 -9.02 27.03
C LEU A 579 -17.98 -10.48 27.48
N ARG A 580 -19.17 -11.07 27.62
CA ARG A 580 -19.41 -12.32 28.35
C ARG A 580 -19.56 -13.56 27.49
N ASP A 581 -19.57 -13.42 26.16
CA ASP A 581 -19.98 -14.48 25.23
C ASP A 581 -21.22 -15.28 25.72
N ASP A 582 -21.04 -16.54 26.06
CA ASP A 582 -22.08 -17.47 26.50
C ASP A 582 -22.28 -17.47 28.03
N ALA A 583 -21.41 -16.78 28.79
CA ALA A 583 -21.59 -16.63 30.22
C ALA A 583 -22.79 -15.73 30.52
N ARG A 584 -23.47 -15.98 31.65
CA ARG A 584 -24.69 -15.28 32.05
C ARG A 584 -24.72 -15.00 33.54
N LEU A 585 -25.53 -14.02 33.92
CA LEU A 585 -25.94 -13.78 35.31
C LEU A 585 -27.39 -14.24 35.46
N ASP A 586 -27.69 -14.94 36.56
CA ASP A 586 -29.07 -15.25 36.90
C ASP A 586 -29.79 -14.04 37.55
N GLU A 587 -31.05 -14.24 37.93
CA GLU A 587 -31.89 -13.22 38.58
C GLU A 587 -31.33 -12.74 39.93
N HIS A 588 -30.52 -13.55 40.60
CA HIS A 588 -29.86 -13.23 41.87
C HIS A 588 -28.47 -12.61 41.65
N GLY A 589 -28.05 -12.39 40.41
CA GLY A 589 -26.74 -11.84 40.08
C GLY A 589 -25.60 -12.84 40.28
N ARG A 590 -25.88 -14.13 40.25
CA ARG A 590 -24.88 -15.19 40.32
C ARG A 590 -24.40 -15.55 38.92
N LEU A 591 -23.08 -15.58 38.76
CA LEU A 591 -22.42 -15.83 37.48
C LEU A 591 -22.42 -17.33 37.16
N HIS A 592 -22.83 -17.65 35.93
CA HIS A 592 -22.82 -18.99 35.35
C HIS A 592 -22.06 -18.96 34.04
N ASP A 593 -20.95 -19.71 33.98
CA ASP A 593 -20.13 -19.88 32.80
C ASP A 593 -20.04 -21.38 32.48
N PRO A 594 -20.34 -21.82 31.24
CA PRO A 594 -20.18 -23.22 30.87
C PRO A 594 -18.71 -23.68 30.80
N ARG A 595 -17.74 -22.76 30.84
CA ARG A 595 -16.31 -23.05 30.72
C ARG A 595 -15.63 -23.25 32.07
N THR A 596 -14.57 -24.05 32.08
CA THR A 596 -13.66 -24.09 33.23
C THR A 596 -12.93 -22.74 33.37
N PRO A 597 -12.37 -22.39 34.55
CA PRO A 597 -11.59 -21.16 34.70
C PRO A 597 -10.45 -21.02 33.69
N ALA A 598 -9.76 -22.12 33.37
CA ALA A 598 -8.69 -22.14 32.37
C ALA A 598 -9.23 -21.89 30.95
N ASP A 599 -10.36 -22.51 30.59
CA ASP A 599 -10.99 -22.31 29.28
C ASP A 599 -11.60 -20.92 29.12
N ARG A 600 -12.17 -20.35 30.19
CA ARG A 600 -12.59 -18.95 30.23
C ARG A 600 -11.41 -18.02 29.96
N LEU A 601 -10.29 -18.20 30.63
CA LEU A 601 -9.10 -17.39 30.39
C LEU A 601 -8.62 -17.49 28.93
N ARG A 602 -8.50 -18.72 28.38
CA ARG A 602 -8.16 -18.94 26.96
C ARG A 602 -9.13 -18.24 26.04
N ARG A 603 -10.44 -18.33 26.33
CA ARG A 603 -11.50 -17.71 25.55
C ARG A 603 -11.41 -16.18 25.55
N THR A 604 -11.22 -15.56 26.71
CA THR A 604 -11.03 -14.10 26.84
C THR A 604 -9.80 -13.63 26.07
N LEU A 605 -8.71 -14.40 26.09
CA LEU A 605 -7.46 -14.06 25.40
C LEU A 605 -7.45 -14.45 23.90
N ALA A 606 -8.49 -15.14 23.40
CA ALA A 606 -8.53 -15.64 22.02
C ALA A 606 -8.53 -14.53 20.95
N VAL A 607 -8.84 -13.28 21.32
CA VAL A 607 -8.65 -12.11 20.43
C VAL A 607 -7.19 -11.96 19.98
N GLY A 608 -6.22 -12.48 20.76
CA GLY A 608 -4.82 -12.54 20.38
C GLY A 608 -4.57 -13.26 19.04
N GLN A 609 -5.43 -14.21 18.66
CA GLN A 609 -5.33 -14.90 17.37
C GLN A 609 -5.46 -13.94 16.18
N ASP A 610 -6.31 -12.91 16.29
CA ASP A 610 -6.45 -11.91 15.22
C ASP A 610 -5.14 -11.17 15.03
N LEU A 611 -4.50 -10.76 16.14
CA LEU A 611 -3.17 -10.15 16.11
C LEU A 611 -2.13 -11.10 15.52
N TRP A 612 -2.08 -12.35 15.97
CA TRP A 612 -1.09 -13.32 15.53
C TRP A 612 -1.23 -13.73 14.06
N GLY A 613 -2.44 -13.69 13.51
CA GLY A 613 -2.69 -13.95 12.09
C GLY A 613 -2.31 -12.79 11.17
N VAL A 614 -2.48 -11.54 11.62
CA VAL A 614 -2.25 -10.36 10.75
C VAL A 614 -0.91 -9.66 10.96
N LEU A 615 -0.36 -9.66 12.19
CA LEU A 615 0.92 -9.02 12.54
C LEU A 615 2.10 -9.53 11.70
N PRO A 616 2.26 -10.85 11.45
CA PRO A 616 3.31 -11.37 10.57
C PRO A 616 3.37 -10.66 9.21
N THR A 617 2.22 -10.28 8.64
CA THR A 617 2.16 -9.60 7.34
C THR A 617 2.74 -8.19 7.41
N ALA A 618 2.48 -7.47 8.50
CA ALA A 618 3.05 -6.14 8.73
C ALA A 618 4.56 -6.20 8.98
N LEU A 619 5.01 -7.17 9.78
CA LEU A 619 6.43 -7.40 10.04
C LEU A 619 7.20 -7.77 8.77
N ALA A 620 6.62 -8.66 7.95
CA ALA A 620 7.16 -9.00 6.63
C ALA A 620 7.24 -7.76 5.72
N ALA A 621 6.19 -6.92 5.70
CA ALA A 621 6.17 -5.70 4.90
C ALA A 621 7.25 -4.70 5.32
N LEU A 622 7.46 -4.51 6.64
CA LEU A 622 8.55 -3.69 7.17
C LEU A 622 9.92 -4.25 6.78
N ALA A 623 10.13 -5.57 6.89
CA ALA A 623 11.39 -6.21 6.52
C ALA A 623 11.69 -6.03 5.02
N ARG A 624 10.70 -6.22 4.14
CA ARG A 624 10.84 -5.98 2.69
C ARG A 624 11.18 -4.53 2.40
N GLN A 625 10.43 -3.60 2.99
CA GLN A 625 10.65 -2.17 2.74
C GLN A 625 12.00 -1.70 3.28
N ALA A 626 12.42 -2.18 4.46
CA ALA A 626 13.73 -1.86 5.02
C ALA A 626 14.87 -2.37 4.13
N ALA A 627 14.76 -3.58 3.61
CA ALA A 627 15.74 -4.14 2.69
C ALA A 627 15.81 -3.35 1.38
N VAL A 628 14.67 -2.98 0.78
CA VAL A 628 14.61 -2.12 -0.41
C VAL A 628 15.27 -0.75 -0.15
N LEU A 629 14.95 -0.09 0.97
CA LEU A 629 15.55 1.20 1.33
C LEU A 629 17.07 1.09 1.49
N ALA A 630 17.55 0.03 2.16
CA ALA A 630 18.98 -0.17 2.37
C ALA A 630 19.73 -0.51 1.07
N VAL A 631 19.11 -1.28 0.17
CA VAL A 631 19.65 -1.54 -1.18
C VAL A 631 19.74 -0.25 -1.97
N ARG A 632 18.66 0.54 -2.05
CA ARG A 632 18.64 1.82 -2.77
C ARG A 632 19.67 2.79 -2.19
N HIS A 633 19.78 2.89 -0.87
CA HIS A 633 20.82 3.69 -0.23
C HIS A 633 22.22 3.23 -0.64
N SER A 634 22.49 1.92 -0.59
CA SER A 634 23.81 1.36 -0.88
C SER A 634 24.19 1.44 -2.36
N ARG A 635 23.22 1.45 -3.28
CA ARG A 635 23.44 1.62 -4.72
C ARG A 635 23.94 3.03 -5.06
N HIS A 636 23.51 4.04 -4.31
CA HIS A 636 23.87 5.45 -4.57
C HIS A 636 24.97 5.97 -3.65
N ARG A 637 25.28 5.28 -2.56
CA ARG A 637 26.31 5.70 -1.61
C ARG A 637 27.69 5.27 -2.05
N GLU A 638 28.52 6.19 -2.52
CA GLU A 638 29.90 5.91 -2.87
C GLU A 638 30.82 5.80 -1.64
N THR A 639 31.86 4.97 -1.76
CA THR A 639 32.93 4.88 -0.77
C THR A 639 34.16 5.71 -1.15
N ARG A 640 34.88 6.25 -0.16
CA ARG A 640 36.23 6.83 -0.33
C ARG A 640 37.33 5.88 0.15
N ALA A 641 36.99 4.62 0.42
CA ALA A 641 37.97 3.62 0.86
C ALA A 641 39.05 3.43 -0.21
N ALA A 642 40.31 3.34 0.22
CA ALA A 642 41.46 3.18 -0.67
C ALA A 642 41.37 1.94 -1.58
N LEU A 643 40.64 0.91 -1.16
CA LEU A 643 40.45 -0.33 -1.90
C LEU A 643 39.69 -0.13 -3.22
N ALA A 644 38.71 0.78 -3.26
CA ALA A 644 37.88 1.04 -4.44
C ALA A 644 37.21 2.43 -4.36
N PRO A 645 37.95 3.54 -4.48
CA PRO A 645 37.40 4.89 -4.35
C PRO A 645 36.33 5.17 -5.42
N GLY A 646 35.25 5.84 -5.04
CA GLY A 646 34.13 6.18 -5.94
C GLY A 646 33.22 5.00 -6.28
N THR A 647 33.50 3.80 -5.79
CA THR A 647 32.65 2.64 -6.04
C THR A 647 31.40 2.68 -5.14
N PRO A 648 30.20 2.34 -5.64
CA PRO A 648 29.00 2.21 -4.82
C PRO A 648 29.19 1.18 -3.70
N LEU A 649 28.62 1.46 -2.52
CA LEU A 649 28.71 0.59 -1.35
C LEU A 649 28.17 -0.82 -1.65
N LEU A 650 27.12 -0.91 -2.49
CA LEU A 650 26.52 -2.17 -2.93
C LEU A 650 27.46 -3.07 -3.76
N ALA A 651 28.55 -2.54 -4.33
CA ALA A 651 29.52 -3.37 -5.05
C ALA A 651 30.37 -4.23 -4.11
N HIS A 652 30.46 -3.88 -2.82
CA HIS A 652 31.24 -4.65 -1.86
C HIS A 652 30.51 -5.93 -1.47
N ARG A 653 31.21 -7.07 -1.53
CA ARG A 653 30.62 -8.38 -1.24
C ARG A 653 30.00 -8.48 0.16
N SER A 654 30.59 -7.84 1.16
CA SER A 654 30.03 -7.76 2.50
C SER A 654 28.68 -7.05 2.54
N GLN A 655 28.50 -6.00 1.73
CA GLN A 655 27.24 -5.29 1.59
C GLN A 655 26.22 -6.13 0.80
N GLN A 656 26.65 -6.81 -0.27
CA GLN A 656 25.81 -7.71 -1.05
C GLN A 656 25.25 -8.84 -0.19
N ARG A 657 26.13 -9.58 0.54
CA ARG A 657 25.73 -10.68 1.43
C ARG A 657 24.70 -10.24 2.46
N ALA A 658 24.87 -9.03 3.01
CA ALA A 658 23.94 -8.48 4.00
C ALA A 658 22.58 -8.13 3.37
N LEU A 659 22.56 -7.37 2.28
CA LEU A 659 21.33 -6.79 1.73
C LEU A 659 20.54 -7.74 0.83
N LEU A 660 21.22 -8.52 -0.02
CA LEU A 660 20.58 -9.61 -0.76
C LEU A 660 20.06 -10.68 0.20
N GLY A 661 20.81 -10.92 1.27
CA GLY A 661 20.39 -11.77 2.37
C GLY A 661 19.15 -11.25 3.09
N ALA A 662 19.07 -9.94 3.36
CA ALA A 662 17.90 -9.30 3.96
C ALA A 662 16.66 -9.42 3.08
N LEU A 663 16.79 -9.26 1.76
CA LEU A 663 15.69 -9.49 0.80
C LEU A 663 15.21 -10.94 0.83
N ALA A 664 16.13 -11.91 0.83
CA ALA A 664 15.81 -13.33 0.90
C ALA A 664 15.09 -13.68 2.22
N ASP A 665 15.65 -13.25 3.35
CA ASP A 665 15.06 -13.47 4.68
C ASP A 665 13.67 -12.80 4.78
N ALA A 666 13.47 -11.61 4.19
CA ALA A 666 12.17 -10.92 4.15
C ALA A 666 11.14 -11.65 3.26
N PHE A 667 11.58 -12.33 2.19
CA PHE A 667 10.72 -13.19 1.39
C PHE A 667 10.24 -14.41 2.20
N ALA A 668 11.15 -15.09 2.90
CA ALA A 668 10.79 -16.22 3.75
C ALA A 668 9.79 -15.81 4.84
N LEU A 669 10.02 -14.64 5.45
CA LEU A 669 9.09 -14.05 6.41
C LEU A 669 7.70 -13.77 5.78
N SER A 670 7.65 -13.41 4.50
CA SER A 670 6.39 -13.19 3.77
C SER A 670 5.63 -14.49 3.51
N CYS A 671 6.34 -15.61 3.30
CA CYS A 671 5.72 -16.94 3.16
C CYS A 671 5.09 -17.39 4.48
N ALA A 672 5.81 -17.25 5.59
CA ALA A 672 5.28 -17.53 6.93
C ALA A 672 4.07 -16.64 7.27
N ALA A 673 4.13 -15.36 6.89
CA ALA A 673 3.01 -14.44 7.07
C ALA A 673 1.78 -14.82 6.25
N ALA A 674 1.95 -15.29 5.01
CA ALA A 674 0.85 -15.81 4.20
C ALA A 674 0.16 -16.99 4.90
N ARG A 675 0.94 -17.92 5.45
CA ARG A 675 0.37 -19.05 6.16
C ARG A 675 -0.38 -18.67 7.44
N ALA A 676 0.15 -17.71 8.20
CA ALA A 676 -0.53 -17.19 9.39
C ALA A 676 -1.92 -16.60 9.05
N ARG A 677 -2.04 -15.87 7.92
CA ARG A 677 -3.34 -15.34 7.45
C ARG A 677 -4.30 -16.46 7.04
N GLU A 678 -3.82 -17.46 6.31
CA GLU A 678 -4.62 -18.61 5.89
C GLU A 678 -5.18 -19.38 7.09
N LEU A 679 -4.36 -19.60 8.12
CA LEU A 679 -4.79 -20.27 9.35
C LEU A 679 -5.82 -19.44 10.12
N LEU A 680 -5.68 -18.12 10.16
CA LEU A 680 -6.67 -17.25 10.75
C LEU A 680 -8.01 -17.31 10.00
N ALA A 681 -7.96 -17.32 8.66
CA ALA A 681 -9.16 -17.49 7.83
C ALA A 681 -9.87 -18.82 8.10
N ALA A 682 -9.13 -19.93 8.10
CA ALA A 682 -9.67 -21.26 8.39
C ALA A 682 -10.27 -21.36 9.81
N THR A 683 -9.65 -20.70 10.79
CA THR A 683 -10.17 -20.64 12.17
C THR A 683 -11.52 -19.91 12.22
N ARG A 684 -11.72 -18.88 11.37
CA ARG A 684 -12.99 -18.13 11.29
C ARG A 684 -14.07 -18.92 10.56
N GLU A 685 -13.72 -19.59 9.46
CA GLU A 685 -14.67 -20.38 8.66
C GLU A 685 -15.23 -21.60 9.40
N SER A 686 -14.38 -22.28 10.19
CA SER A 686 -14.80 -23.46 10.96
C SER A 686 -15.76 -23.13 12.12
N GLY A 687 -15.95 -21.85 12.47
CA GLY A 687 -16.71 -21.44 13.65
C GLY A 687 -16.15 -21.99 14.96
N ALA A 688 -14.98 -22.66 14.92
CA ALA A 688 -14.35 -23.26 16.06
C ALA A 688 -13.91 -22.12 16.97
N SER A 689 -14.62 -21.96 18.09
CA SER A 689 -14.15 -21.18 19.23
C SER A 689 -12.96 -21.91 19.87
N GLY A 690 -11.85 -22.07 19.15
CA GLY A 690 -10.59 -22.63 19.65
C GLY A 690 -10.64 -23.99 20.34
N ALA A 691 -11.64 -24.84 20.08
CA ALA A 691 -11.82 -26.12 20.74
C ALA A 691 -11.62 -27.29 19.77
N SER A 692 -10.43 -27.41 19.20
CA SER A 692 -9.97 -28.66 18.58
C SER A 692 -8.45 -28.76 18.64
N ASP A 693 -7.91 -28.83 19.86
CA ASP A 693 -6.65 -29.52 20.16
C ASP A 693 -6.79 -30.13 21.58
N PRO A 694 -6.14 -31.26 21.90
CA PRO A 694 -6.55 -32.13 23.00
C PRO A 694 -6.55 -31.43 24.35
N ALA A 695 -7.56 -31.75 25.16
CA ALA A 695 -7.56 -31.50 26.59
C ALA A 695 -6.28 -32.07 27.23
N GLY A 696 -5.48 -31.25 27.90
CA GLY A 696 -4.42 -31.76 28.77
C GLY A 696 -3.29 -30.81 29.16
N ALA A 697 -2.88 -29.87 28.31
CA ALA A 697 -1.73 -29.01 28.64
C ALA A 697 -2.12 -27.92 29.67
N GLU A 698 -1.72 -28.11 30.93
CA GLU A 698 -1.67 -27.04 31.94
C GLU A 698 -0.74 -25.93 31.43
N ALA A 699 -1.29 -24.74 31.20
CA ALA A 699 -0.50 -23.58 30.77
C ALA A 699 0.46 -23.20 31.90
N GLY A 700 1.77 -23.32 31.66
CA GLY A 700 2.77 -23.10 32.69
C GLY A 700 3.21 -21.64 32.86
N TYR A 701 3.41 -20.92 31.75
CA TYR A 701 3.86 -19.52 31.77
C TYR A 701 2.85 -18.57 31.11
N ALA A 702 2.22 -19.01 30.03
CA ALA A 702 1.09 -18.32 29.43
C ALA A 702 0.22 -19.29 28.60
N PRO A 703 -1.05 -18.97 28.33
CA PRO A 703 -1.92 -19.89 27.59
C PRO A 703 -1.79 -19.69 26.07
N TRP A 704 -0.73 -19.05 25.57
CA TRP A 704 -0.63 -18.67 24.15
C TRP A 704 -0.63 -19.87 23.20
N ALA A 705 0.20 -20.88 23.51
CA ALA A 705 0.23 -22.13 22.76
C ALA A 705 -1.09 -22.91 22.87
N ALA A 706 -1.80 -22.76 23.99
CA ALA A 706 -3.12 -23.35 24.20
C ALA A 706 -4.25 -22.59 23.47
N VAL A 707 -4.08 -21.30 23.19
CA VAL A 707 -5.03 -20.50 22.40
C VAL A 707 -4.85 -20.79 20.91
N SER A 708 -3.60 -20.82 20.42
CA SER A 708 -3.26 -21.32 19.09
C SER A 708 -1.77 -21.59 19.00
N ARG A 709 -1.42 -22.88 18.95
CA ARG A 709 -0.03 -23.33 18.81
C ARG A 709 0.64 -22.77 17.54
N PRO A 710 0.08 -22.90 16.32
CA PRO A 710 0.76 -22.41 15.12
C PRO A 710 0.79 -20.87 15.04
N LEU A 711 -0.31 -20.17 15.35
CA LEU A 711 -0.34 -18.71 15.23
C LEU A 711 0.62 -18.03 16.23
N SER A 712 0.70 -18.53 17.47
CA SER A 712 1.65 -17.99 18.45
C SER A 712 3.11 -18.25 18.02
N ALA A 713 3.40 -19.41 17.42
CA ALA A 713 4.70 -19.70 16.81
C ALA A 713 5.04 -18.73 15.67
N TYR A 714 4.12 -18.47 14.74
CA TYR A 714 4.34 -17.49 13.67
C TYR A 714 4.57 -16.08 14.21
N LYS A 715 3.78 -15.65 15.21
CA LYS A 715 4.01 -14.36 15.86
C LYS A 715 5.43 -14.25 16.41
N ALA A 716 5.87 -15.24 17.19
CA ALA A 716 7.17 -15.21 17.85
C ALA A 716 8.32 -15.32 16.86
N HIS A 717 8.20 -16.15 15.82
CA HIS A 717 9.22 -16.26 14.78
C HIS A 717 9.32 -14.99 13.93
N CYS A 718 8.17 -14.45 13.51
CA CYS A 718 8.16 -13.29 12.63
C CYS A 718 8.63 -12.01 13.32
N ALA A 719 8.38 -11.85 14.62
CA ALA A 719 8.87 -10.71 15.39
C ALA A 719 10.40 -10.67 15.44
N ASP A 720 11.04 -11.79 15.81
CA ASP A 720 12.50 -11.90 15.89
C ASP A 720 13.17 -11.73 14.52
N GLU A 721 12.67 -12.43 13.50
CA GLU A 721 13.28 -12.33 12.17
C GLU A 721 13.11 -10.93 11.57
N ALA A 722 11.96 -10.29 11.73
CA ALA A 722 11.76 -8.92 11.26
C ALA A 722 12.70 -7.94 11.98
N GLU A 723 12.82 -8.03 13.31
CA GLU A 723 13.73 -7.22 14.10
C GLU A 723 15.18 -7.37 13.60
N ARG A 724 15.64 -8.62 13.43
CA ARG A 724 16.99 -8.93 12.96
C ARG A 724 17.24 -8.38 11.55
N ILE A 725 16.31 -8.59 10.62
CA ILE A 725 16.43 -8.13 9.22
C ILE A 725 16.48 -6.60 9.17
N ILE A 726 15.55 -5.93 9.86
CA ILE A 726 15.47 -4.47 9.84
C ILE A 726 16.68 -3.85 10.53
N ALA A 727 17.13 -4.41 11.66
CA ALA A 727 18.33 -3.95 12.36
C ALA A 727 19.58 -4.09 11.47
N GLU A 728 19.69 -5.16 10.70
CA GLU A 728 20.78 -5.33 9.73
C GLU A 728 20.70 -4.26 8.63
N CYS A 729 19.53 -4.06 8.02
CA CYS A 729 19.33 -3.01 7.02
C CYS A 729 19.70 -1.62 7.57
N GLN A 730 19.29 -1.32 8.80
CA GLN A 730 19.60 -0.07 9.49
C GLN A 730 21.11 0.11 9.68
N ARG A 731 21.82 -0.90 10.19
CA ARG A 731 23.29 -0.86 10.35
C ARG A 731 24.00 -0.64 9.02
N ARG A 732 23.51 -1.25 7.94
CA ARG A 732 24.08 -1.14 6.59
C ARG A 732 23.87 0.23 5.93
N CYS A 733 22.94 1.04 6.44
CA CYS A 733 22.78 2.45 6.09
C CYS A 733 23.65 3.40 6.93
N GLY A 734 24.42 2.88 7.90
CA GLY A 734 25.22 3.69 8.81
C GLY A 734 24.36 4.69 9.60
N HIS A 735 24.90 5.90 9.82
CA HIS A 735 24.18 6.94 10.58
C HIS A 735 22.88 7.38 9.91
N ALA A 736 22.77 7.29 8.57
CA ALA A 736 21.52 7.58 7.87
C ALA A 736 20.38 6.64 8.28
N GLY A 737 20.68 5.41 8.72
CA GLY A 737 19.68 4.49 9.25
C GLY A 737 19.04 4.94 10.57
N LEU A 738 19.65 5.90 11.28
CA LEU A 738 19.12 6.45 12.54
C LEU A 738 18.20 7.66 12.31
N ALA A 739 18.22 8.27 11.12
CA ALA A 739 17.40 9.44 10.81
C ALA A 739 15.91 9.06 10.74
N GLU A 740 15.05 9.84 11.39
CA GLU A 740 13.60 9.58 11.42
C GLU A 740 12.96 9.66 10.03
N GLU A 741 13.50 10.51 9.15
CA GLU A 741 13.08 10.67 7.75
C GLU A 741 13.27 9.40 6.94
N ASN A 742 14.28 8.60 7.29
CA ASN A 742 14.59 7.32 6.62
C ASN A 742 13.82 6.14 7.21
N ARG A 743 13.07 6.36 8.30
CA ARG A 743 12.09 5.44 8.92
C ARG A 743 12.62 4.11 9.46
N LEU A 744 13.84 3.70 9.14
CA LEU A 744 14.43 2.43 9.58
C LEU A 744 14.45 2.30 11.11
N ALA A 745 14.71 3.39 11.84
CA ALA A 745 14.62 3.41 13.30
C ALA A 745 13.20 3.12 13.82
N GLY A 746 12.17 3.70 13.18
CA GLY A 746 10.77 3.43 13.51
C GLY A 746 10.33 2.02 13.15
N TYR A 747 10.80 1.49 12.02
CA TYR A 747 10.53 0.11 11.61
C TYR A 747 11.17 -0.89 12.59
N HIS A 748 12.41 -0.63 12.99
CA HIS A 748 13.13 -1.45 13.97
C HIS A 748 12.44 -1.40 15.34
N GLY A 749 12.09 -0.19 15.80
CA GLY A 749 11.37 0.03 17.05
C GLY A 749 10.01 -0.70 17.09
N PHE A 750 9.30 -0.73 15.96
CA PHE A 750 8.04 -1.47 15.85
C PHE A 750 8.23 -2.98 15.95
N ALA A 751 9.16 -3.56 15.19
CA ALA A 751 9.43 -4.99 15.24
C ALA A 751 9.86 -5.41 16.65
N ARG A 752 10.78 -4.64 17.27
CA ARG A 752 11.26 -4.88 18.63
C ARG A 752 10.15 -4.77 19.68
N ALA A 753 9.17 -3.87 19.51
CA ALA A 753 8.06 -3.75 20.47
C ALA A 753 7.19 -5.02 20.53
N PHE A 754 7.14 -5.80 19.44
CA PHE A 754 6.40 -7.05 19.38
C PHE A 754 7.19 -8.27 19.86
N ASP A 755 8.41 -8.11 20.37
CA ASP A 755 9.03 -9.17 21.16
C ASP A 755 8.22 -9.40 22.46
N PRO A 756 8.05 -8.39 23.36
CA PRO A 756 7.22 -8.53 24.56
C PRO A 756 5.71 -8.34 24.32
N ALA A 757 5.29 -7.57 23.29
CA ALA A 757 3.88 -7.29 23.04
C ALA A 757 3.18 -8.41 22.25
N GLY A 758 1.87 -8.55 22.47
CA GLY A 758 1.08 -9.60 21.81
C GLY A 758 1.40 -11.02 22.28
N GLY A 759 1.93 -11.14 23.51
CA GLY A 759 2.47 -12.37 24.09
C GLY A 759 3.97 -12.43 23.92
N ASP A 760 4.73 -12.46 25.01
CA ASP A 760 6.19 -12.45 24.98
C ASP A 760 6.76 -13.63 24.16
N SER A 761 7.61 -13.34 23.17
CA SER A 761 8.13 -14.35 22.26
C SER A 761 8.93 -15.45 22.96
N ARG A 762 9.64 -15.13 24.05
CA ARG A 762 10.39 -16.13 24.83
C ARG A 762 9.45 -17.01 25.64
N LEU A 763 8.44 -16.43 26.29
CA LEU A 763 7.42 -17.21 27.01
C LEU A 763 6.63 -18.12 26.05
N ILE A 764 6.27 -17.62 24.87
CA ILE A 764 5.65 -18.43 23.81
C ILE A 764 6.52 -19.65 23.50
N ARG A 765 7.84 -19.48 23.33
CA ARG A 765 8.74 -20.61 23.03
C ARG A 765 8.83 -21.62 24.17
N TYR A 766 8.83 -21.16 25.43
CA TYR A 766 8.75 -22.08 26.57
C TYR A 766 7.48 -22.92 26.52
N ASP A 767 6.33 -22.28 26.32
CA ASP A 767 5.05 -23.00 26.28
C ASP A 767 4.96 -23.93 25.07
N LEU A 768 5.46 -23.52 23.89
CA LEU A 768 5.54 -24.38 22.71
C LEU A 768 6.43 -25.59 22.95
N GLY A 769 7.65 -25.39 23.46
CA GLY A 769 8.59 -26.49 23.73
C GLY A 769 8.06 -27.49 24.73
N ARG A 770 7.35 -27.02 25.76
CA ARG A 770 6.66 -27.87 26.73
C ARG A 770 5.52 -28.65 26.08
N ALA A 771 4.62 -27.96 25.38
CA ALA A 771 3.44 -28.56 24.74
C ALA A 771 3.79 -29.62 23.69
N LEU A 772 4.94 -29.48 23.00
CA LEU A 772 5.42 -30.46 22.01
C LEU A 772 5.84 -31.79 22.65
N LEU A 773 6.05 -31.85 23.97
CA LEU A 773 6.38 -33.11 24.63
C LEU A 773 5.15 -34.00 24.80
N ASP A 774 3.95 -33.40 24.85
CA ASP A 774 2.66 -34.09 24.97
C ASP A 774 2.29 -34.83 23.68
N ASP A 775 2.81 -34.37 22.54
CA ASP A 775 2.63 -35.05 21.26
C ASP A 775 3.36 -36.41 21.27
N PRO A 776 2.79 -37.46 20.68
CA PRO A 776 3.50 -38.73 20.53
C PRO A 776 4.78 -38.53 19.69
N PRO A 777 5.87 -39.28 19.97
CA PRO A 777 7.07 -39.21 19.15
C PRO A 777 6.73 -39.48 17.68
N ALA A 778 7.15 -38.58 16.77
CA ALA A 778 6.90 -38.74 15.35
C ALA A 778 7.46 -40.08 14.84
N SER A 779 6.62 -40.88 14.17
CA SER A 779 7.04 -42.09 13.47
C SER A 779 7.31 -41.77 12.00
N GLY A 780 8.46 -42.21 11.46
CA GLY A 780 8.80 -42.01 10.05
C GLY A 780 9.13 -40.55 9.67
N LEU A 781 10.22 -40.01 10.22
CA LEU A 781 10.74 -38.68 9.80
C LEU A 781 11.07 -38.65 8.30
N PRO A 782 10.83 -37.53 7.61
CA PRO A 782 11.16 -37.41 6.19
C PRO A 782 12.68 -37.63 5.98
N PRO A 783 13.09 -38.31 4.90
CA PRO A 783 14.50 -38.40 4.56
C PRO A 783 15.03 -37.00 4.26
N ILE A 784 16.28 -36.72 4.63
CA ILE A 784 16.95 -35.47 4.30
C ILE A 784 17.48 -35.59 2.85
N PRO A 785 17.02 -34.75 1.90
CA PRO A 785 17.59 -34.67 0.57
C PRO A 785 19.11 -34.49 0.57
N ALA A 786 19.80 -35.02 -0.45
CA ALA A 786 21.26 -34.85 -0.56
C ALA A 786 21.66 -33.47 -1.10
N ASP A 787 20.79 -32.82 -1.87
CA ASP A 787 21.04 -31.50 -2.46
C ASP A 787 20.58 -30.38 -1.51
N LEU A 788 21.51 -29.49 -1.14
CA LEU A 788 21.23 -28.28 -0.35
C LEU A 788 20.27 -27.32 -1.08
N GLY A 789 20.19 -27.41 -2.41
CA GLY A 789 19.28 -26.61 -3.24
C GLY A 789 17.84 -27.11 -3.28
N ASP A 790 17.56 -28.31 -2.76
CA ASP A 790 16.22 -28.88 -2.71
C ASP A 790 15.33 -28.10 -1.72
N PRO A 791 14.15 -27.62 -2.12
CA PRO A 791 13.25 -26.89 -1.22
C PRO A 791 12.84 -27.68 0.04
N GLY A 792 12.81 -29.01 -0.03
CA GLY A 792 12.51 -29.90 1.08
C GLY A 792 13.69 -30.16 2.02
N TRP A 793 14.91 -29.77 1.66
CA TRP A 793 16.10 -30.02 2.46
C TRP A 793 16.02 -29.39 3.85
N TRP A 794 15.81 -28.07 3.89
CA TRP A 794 15.83 -27.32 5.15
C TRP A 794 14.71 -27.73 6.13
N PRO A 795 13.44 -27.90 5.68
CA PRO A 795 12.39 -28.46 6.53
C PRO A 795 12.72 -29.85 7.11
N ALA A 796 13.31 -30.75 6.32
CA ALA A 796 13.65 -32.10 6.77
C ALA A 796 14.73 -32.09 7.85
N VAL A 797 15.75 -31.23 7.72
CA VAL A 797 16.79 -31.01 8.74
C VAL A 797 16.16 -30.53 10.05
N LEU A 798 15.28 -29.53 9.98
CA LEU A 798 14.60 -29.01 11.17
C LEU A 798 13.65 -30.02 11.81
N ALA A 799 12.98 -30.86 11.02
CA ALA A 799 12.14 -31.94 11.52
C ALA A 799 12.96 -32.97 12.32
N ARG A 800 14.14 -33.36 11.80
CA ARG A 800 15.08 -34.22 12.54
C ARG A 800 15.57 -33.54 13.81
N HIS A 801 16.01 -32.27 13.72
CA HIS A 801 16.49 -31.52 14.88
C HIS A 801 15.45 -31.42 16.00
N GLN A 802 14.21 -31.07 15.63
CA GLN A 802 13.08 -30.97 16.56
C GLN A 802 12.83 -32.32 17.25
N HIS A 803 12.85 -33.43 16.49
CA HIS A 803 12.66 -34.76 17.04
C HIS A 803 13.74 -35.11 18.08
N ASP A 804 15.01 -34.86 17.76
CA ASP A 804 16.13 -35.16 18.65
C ASP A 804 16.06 -34.32 19.94
N GLN A 805 15.76 -33.01 19.82
CA GLN A 805 15.56 -32.11 20.95
C GLN A 805 14.40 -32.55 21.85
N ALA A 806 13.25 -32.88 21.26
CA ALA A 806 12.08 -33.35 22.00
C ALA A 806 12.36 -34.69 22.70
N GLY A 807 13.05 -35.62 22.03
CA GLY A 807 13.44 -36.90 22.62
C GLY A 807 14.38 -36.73 23.83
N TRP A 808 15.35 -35.83 23.74
CA TRP A 808 16.23 -35.49 24.87
C TRP A 808 15.46 -34.86 26.03
N LEU A 809 14.60 -33.88 25.73
CA LEU A 809 13.81 -33.19 26.74
C LEU A 809 12.85 -34.14 27.48
N ARG A 810 12.13 -35.02 26.78
CA ARG A 810 11.23 -36.02 27.42
C ARG A 810 11.97 -36.89 28.43
N ARG A 811 13.20 -37.34 28.11
CA ARG A 811 14.03 -38.10 29.06
C ARG A 811 14.44 -37.25 30.25
N ALA A 812 14.97 -36.05 30.01
CA ALA A 812 15.43 -35.15 31.05
C ALA A 812 14.32 -34.71 32.03
N THR A 813 13.09 -34.53 31.54
CA THR A 813 11.92 -34.22 32.37
C THR A 813 11.44 -35.45 33.14
N ALA A 814 11.39 -36.62 32.51
CA ALA A 814 10.98 -37.86 33.16
C ALA A 814 11.93 -38.27 34.29
N GLU A 815 13.25 -38.15 34.08
CA GLU A 815 14.27 -38.43 35.10
C GLU A 815 14.11 -37.53 36.32
N ARG A 816 13.85 -36.23 36.13
CA ARG A 816 13.64 -35.27 37.22
C ARG A 816 12.32 -35.52 37.95
N ALA A 817 11.25 -35.78 37.22
CA ALA A 817 9.95 -36.10 37.80
C ALA A 817 10.01 -37.40 38.63
N ALA A 818 10.71 -38.42 38.14
CA ALA A 818 10.93 -39.67 38.87
C ALA A 818 11.76 -39.47 40.15
N ALA A 819 12.60 -38.43 40.20
CA ALA A 819 13.33 -38.03 41.41
C ALA A 819 12.48 -37.23 42.42
N GLY A 820 11.17 -37.09 42.19
CA GLY A 820 10.25 -36.39 43.10
C GLY A 820 10.30 -34.86 43.01
N ALA A 821 10.94 -34.30 41.97
CA ALA A 821 11.03 -32.86 41.77
C ALA A 821 9.64 -32.24 41.49
N THR A 822 9.39 -31.05 42.03
CA THR A 822 8.20 -30.25 41.72
C THR A 822 8.19 -29.80 40.25
N PRO A 823 7.02 -29.42 39.67
CA PRO A 823 6.97 -28.94 38.28
C PRO A 823 7.94 -27.79 37.98
N PHE A 824 8.14 -26.89 38.95
CA PHE A 824 9.11 -25.80 38.81
C PHE A 824 10.55 -26.32 38.79
N GLU A 825 10.93 -27.23 39.69
CA GLU A 825 12.28 -27.82 39.73
C GLU A 825 12.58 -28.69 38.51
N VAL A 826 11.56 -29.34 37.93
CA VAL A 826 11.68 -30.07 36.66
C VAL A 826 12.00 -29.10 35.52
N TRP A 827 11.20 -28.04 35.37
CA TRP A 827 11.23 -27.20 34.17
C TRP A 827 12.25 -26.07 34.23
N ASN A 828 12.44 -25.42 35.38
CA ASN A 828 13.30 -24.24 35.52
C ASN A 828 14.72 -24.42 34.92
N PRO A 829 15.47 -25.51 35.22
CA PRO A 829 16.78 -25.73 34.60
C PRO A 829 16.73 -26.16 33.12
N LEU A 830 15.54 -26.49 32.60
CA LEU A 830 15.32 -26.95 31.24
C LEU A 830 14.67 -25.89 30.34
N LEU A 831 14.36 -24.69 30.86
CA LEU A 831 13.61 -23.68 30.11
C LEU A 831 14.30 -23.23 28.83
N ASP A 832 15.60 -22.98 28.85
CA ASP A 832 16.33 -22.60 27.63
C ASP A 832 16.26 -23.70 26.57
N ARG A 833 16.31 -24.98 26.99
CA ARG A 833 16.15 -26.13 26.07
C ARG A 833 14.72 -26.23 25.55
N ALA A 834 13.72 -25.94 26.37
CA ALA A 834 12.33 -25.86 25.93
C ALA A 834 12.14 -24.71 24.92
N ALA A 835 12.73 -23.53 25.18
CA ALA A 835 12.72 -22.43 24.23
C ALA A 835 13.41 -22.78 22.92
N ASP A 836 14.56 -23.47 22.96
CA ASP A 836 15.24 -23.96 21.75
C ASP A 836 14.32 -24.87 20.93
N LEU A 837 13.63 -25.82 21.58
CA LEU A 837 12.67 -26.70 20.90
C LEU A 837 11.49 -25.92 20.30
N GLY A 838 10.91 -24.98 21.05
CA GLY A 838 9.84 -24.10 20.57
C GLY A 838 10.26 -23.22 19.40
N ALA A 839 11.50 -22.71 19.41
CA ALA A 839 12.09 -21.96 18.31
C ALA A 839 12.32 -22.84 17.07
N THR A 840 12.86 -24.06 17.24
CA THR A 840 13.01 -25.04 16.15
C THR A 840 11.66 -25.38 15.52
N TYR A 841 10.62 -25.56 16.33
CA TYR A 841 9.26 -25.79 15.82
C TYR A 841 8.77 -24.63 14.96
N ALA A 842 8.88 -23.40 15.46
CA ALA A 842 8.44 -22.23 14.71
C ALA A 842 9.25 -22.03 13.41
N ALA A 843 10.57 -22.25 13.47
CA ALA A 843 11.45 -22.21 12.31
C ALA A 843 11.11 -23.30 11.28
N ARG A 844 10.72 -24.50 11.73
CA ARG A 844 10.30 -25.60 10.85
C ARG A 844 9.02 -25.24 10.11
N LEU A 845 8.02 -24.68 10.79
CA LEU A 845 6.79 -24.22 10.13
C LEU A 845 7.10 -23.19 9.03
N ALA A 846 7.92 -22.18 9.35
CA ALA A 846 8.33 -21.18 8.37
C ALA A 846 9.12 -21.78 7.19
N ALA A 847 9.99 -22.77 7.44
CA ALA A 847 10.72 -23.49 6.40
C ALA A 847 9.78 -24.30 5.49
N GLU A 848 8.78 -24.97 6.06
CA GLU A 848 7.78 -25.72 5.29
C GLU A 848 6.94 -24.80 4.39
N ASP A 849 6.56 -23.63 4.89
CA ASP A 849 5.82 -22.64 4.11
C ASP A 849 6.68 -22.04 3.00
N LEU A 850 7.96 -21.78 3.27
CA LEU A 850 8.93 -21.36 2.26
C LEU A 850 9.09 -22.41 1.16
N ALA A 851 9.26 -23.68 1.54
CA ALA A 851 9.39 -24.78 0.60
C ALA A 851 8.13 -24.92 -0.29
N ARG A 852 6.95 -24.82 0.32
CA ARG A 852 5.66 -24.84 -0.39
C ARG A 852 5.54 -23.68 -1.38
N ALA A 853 5.91 -22.47 -0.95
CA ALA A 853 5.87 -21.29 -1.81
C ALA A 853 6.86 -21.41 -2.99
N VAL A 854 8.10 -21.84 -2.73
CA VAL A 854 9.11 -22.05 -3.77
C VAL A 854 8.66 -23.11 -4.78
N ALA A 855 8.04 -24.20 -4.33
CA ALA A 855 7.53 -25.26 -5.20
C ALA A 855 6.36 -24.80 -6.09
N ALA A 856 5.57 -23.81 -5.63
CA ALA A 856 4.46 -23.25 -6.39
C ALA A 856 4.87 -22.12 -7.36
N LEU A 857 6.11 -21.64 -7.27
CA LEU A 857 6.63 -20.57 -8.11
C LEU A 857 7.45 -21.13 -9.28
N PRO A 858 7.53 -20.41 -10.41
CA PRO A 858 8.43 -20.79 -11.51
C PRO A 858 9.87 -20.91 -10.99
N PRO A 859 10.60 -22.02 -11.28
CA PRO A 859 11.95 -22.25 -10.74
C PRO A 859 12.95 -21.12 -11.02
N GLU A 860 12.79 -20.48 -12.17
CA GLU A 860 13.59 -19.35 -12.68
C GLU A 860 13.06 -17.98 -12.24
N SER A 861 12.07 -17.90 -11.36
CA SER A 861 11.57 -16.60 -10.85
C SER A 861 12.50 -16.00 -9.79
N PRO A 862 12.55 -14.66 -9.61
CA PRO A 862 13.38 -14.06 -8.57
C PRO A 862 12.91 -14.50 -7.17
N ALA A 863 11.61 -14.70 -7.00
CA ALA A 863 11.00 -15.18 -5.77
C ALA A 863 11.46 -16.61 -5.40
N ALA A 864 11.55 -17.52 -6.37
CA ALA A 864 12.11 -18.85 -6.13
C ALA A 864 13.60 -18.79 -5.75
N ALA A 865 14.38 -17.91 -6.38
CA ALA A 865 15.78 -17.68 -6.03
C ALA A 865 15.96 -17.09 -4.61
N LEU A 866 15.12 -16.11 -4.24
CA LEU A 866 15.06 -15.57 -2.88
C LEU A 866 14.77 -16.67 -1.86
N GLY A 867 13.80 -17.54 -2.15
CA GLY A 867 13.42 -18.62 -1.23
C GLY A 867 14.54 -19.64 -1.01
N ARG A 868 15.22 -20.07 -2.08
CA ARG A 868 16.39 -20.97 -1.95
C ARG A 868 17.52 -20.31 -1.14
N LEU A 869 17.84 -19.05 -1.43
CA LEU A 869 18.86 -18.31 -0.67
C LEU A 869 18.47 -18.15 0.82
N ALA A 870 17.20 -17.90 1.11
CA ALA A 870 16.72 -17.75 2.48
C ALA A 870 16.86 -19.06 3.29
N ALA A 871 16.55 -20.21 2.68
CA ALA A 871 16.73 -21.52 3.31
C ALA A 871 18.21 -21.79 3.66
N LEU A 872 19.12 -21.56 2.72
CA LEU A 872 20.57 -21.72 2.95
C LEU A 872 21.07 -20.78 4.06
N ARG A 873 20.60 -19.53 4.06
CA ARG A 873 20.98 -18.55 5.09
C ARG A 873 20.43 -18.90 6.46
N ALA A 874 19.23 -19.44 6.55
CA ALA A 874 18.66 -19.94 7.80
C ALA A 874 19.49 -21.11 8.34
N ALA A 875 19.91 -22.03 7.46
CA ALA A 875 20.76 -23.15 7.81
C ALA A 875 22.15 -22.70 8.31
N ASP A 876 22.77 -21.73 7.63
CA ASP A 876 24.07 -21.15 8.04
C ASP A 876 24.02 -20.57 9.46
N ARG A 877 22.96 -19.81 9.77
CA ARG A 877 22.73 -19.27 11.13
C ARG A 877 22.52 -20.37 12.18
N ALA A 878 21.97 -21.52 11.78
CA ALA A 878 21.67 -22.65 12.65
C ALA A 878 22.79 -23.72 12.72
N ALA A 879 23.88 -23.55 11.97
CA ALA A 879 24.93 -24.57 11.82
C ALA A 879 25.51 -25.03 13.17
N GLY A 880 25.79 -24.09 14.08
CA GLY A 880 26.34 -24.39 15.41
C GLY A 880 25.46 -25.35 16.22
N PRO A 881 24.17 -25.00 16.49
CA PRO A 881 23.22 -25.91 17.14
C PRO A 881 23.06 -27.27 16.43
N LEU A 882 22.99 -27.29 15.10
CA LEU A 882 22.81 -28.53 14.33
C LEU A 882 24.01 -29.49 14.50
N LEU A 883 25.23 -28.96 14.46
CA LEU A 883 26.47 -29.73 14.70
C LEU A 883 26.57 -30.19 16.15
N ARG A 884 26.25 -29.31 17.12
CA ARG A 884 26.28 -29.63 18.56
C ARG A 884 25.38 -30.82 18.88
N HIS A 885 24.20 -30.89 18.26
CA HIS A 885 23.22 -31.95 18.46
C HIS A 885 23.43 -33.16 17.53
N ARG A 886 24.44 -33.12 16.65
CA ARG A 886 24.72 -34.15 15.65
C ARG A 886 23.54 -34.42 14.71
N THR A 887 22.69 -33.42 14.49
CA THR A 887 21.63 -33.48 13.50
C THR A 887 22.21 -33.49 12.09
N LEU A 888 23.30 -32.73 11.89
CA LEU A 888 24.15 -32.78 10.71
C LEU A 888 25.61 -33.00 11.14
N ALA A 889 26.38 -33.65 10.28
CA ALA A 889 27.83 -33.78 10.37
C ALA A 889 28.52 -32.61 9.64
N PRO A 890 29.77 -32.26 10.00
CA PRO A 890 30.52 -31.20 9.31
C PRO A 890 30.60 -31.37 7.78
N GLY A 891 30.71 -32.62 7.31
CA GLY A 891 30.74 -32.94 5.89
C GLY A 891 29.43 -32.69 5.15
N GLU A 892 28.28 -32.70 5.84
CA GLU A 892 26.96 -32.42 5.25
C GLU A 892 26.71 -30.92 5.05
N LEU A 893 27.48 -30.08 5.72
CA LEU A 893 27.52 -28.63 5.49
C LEU A 893 28.64 -28.23 4.51
N ALA A 894 29.42 -29.21 4.01
CA ALA A 894 30.47 -28.95 3.04
C ALA A 894 29.84 -28.40 1.75
N GLY A 895 30.22 -27.19 1.38
CA GLY A 895 29.68 -26.51 0.20
C GLY A 895 28.51 -25.56 0.48
N LEU A 896 28.04 -25.42 1.73
CA LEU A 896 27.04 -24.40 2.10
C LEU A 896 27.51 -22.99 1.74
N GLU A 897 28.76 -22.64 2.04
CA GLU A 897 29.33 -21.35 1.67
C GLU A 897 29.30 -21.14 0.14
N ASN A 898 29.73 -22.13 -0.63
CA ASN A 898 29.67 -22.05 -2.09
C ASN A 898 28.24 -21.93 -2.62
N ALA A 899 27.26 -22.59 -1.99
CA ALA A 899 25.85 -22.49 -2.35
C ALA A 899 25.28 -21.09 -2.04
N LEU A 900 25.65 -20.50 -0.90
CA LEU A 900 25.31 -19.13 -0.55
C LEU A 900 25.87 -18.14 -1.57
N GLU A 901 27.16 -18.27 -1.93
CA GLU A 901 27.79 -17.38 -2.90
C GLU A 901 27.12 -17.45 -4.27
N ARG A 902 26.81 -18.66 -4.77
CA ARG A 902 26.01 -18.84 -5.99
C ARG A 902 24.63 -18.18 -5.88
N GLY A 903 23.99 -18.29 -4.72
CA GLY A 903 22.70 -17.65 -4.46
C GLY A 903 22.77 -16.13 -4.55
N TYR A 904 23.80 -15.50 -3.96
CA TYR A 904 24.02 -14.06 -4.08
C TYR A 904 24.33 -13.64 -5.52
N ASP A 905 25.20 -14.38 -6.21
CA ASP A 905 25.58 -14.09 -7.60
C ASP A 905 24.42 -14.24 -8.57
N GLY A 906 23.53 -15.21 -8.34
CA GLY A 906 22.31 -15.39 -9.14
C GLY A 906 21.24 -14.33 -8.87
N LEU A 907 21.19 -13.77 -7.65
CA LEU A 907 20.17 -12.77 -7.30
C LEU A 907 20.57 -11.35 -7.69
N LEU A 908 21.87 -11.01 -7.62
CA LEU A 908 22.35 -9.64 -7.84
C LEU A 908 21.91 -9.04 -9.21
N PRO A 909 21.98 -9.77 -10.35
CA PRO A 909 21.53 -9.24 -11.64
C PRO A 909 20.01 -8.98 -11.72
N ARG A 910 19.24 -9.52 -10.78
CA ARG A 910 17.77 -9.48 -10.74
C ARG A 910 17.23 -8.57 -9.65
N LEU A 911 18.11 -7.78 -9.04
CA LEU A 911 17.79 -6.97 -7.87
C LEU A 911 16.70 -5.94 -8.16
N GLU A 912 16.66 -5.37 -9.36
CA GLU A 912 15.61 -4.43 -9.77
C GLU A 912 14.24 -5.09 -9.85
N GLU A 913 14.14 -6.33 -10.39
CA GLU A 913 12.89 -7.10 -10.41
C GLU A 913 12.38 -7.37 -8.99
N VAL A 914 13.28 -7.69 -8.05
CA VAL A 914 12.93 -7.90 -6.64
C VAL A 914 12.44 -6.61 -6.00
N GLU A 915 13.12 -5.49 -6.24
CA GLU A 915 12.73 -4.18 -5.72
C GLU A 915 11.34 -3.76 -6.21
N GLU A 916 11.03 -3.96 -7.49
CA GLU A 916 9.72 -3.61 -8.05
C GLU A 916 8.58 -4.36 -7.35
N VAL A 917 8.79 -5.61 -6.98
CA VAL A 917 7.78 -6.43 -6.29
C VAL A 917 7.70 -6.08 -4.79
N PHE A 918 8.83 -5.76 -4.15
CA PHE A 918 8.88 -5.57 -2.70
C PHE A 918 8.60 -4.14 -2.25
N ALA A 919 8.88 -3.15 -3.10
CA ALA A 919 8.75 -1.75 -2.77
C ALA A 919 7.28 -1.33 -2.65
N PHE A 920 6.98 -0.59 -1.60
CA PHE A 920 5.76 0.22 -1.52
C PHE A 920 5.93 1.50 -2.35
N PRO A 921 4.82 2.14 -2.79
CA PRO A 921 4.87 3.41 -3.51
C PRO A 921 5.64 4.49 -2.75
N GLU A 922 6.41 5.32 -3.47
CA GLU A 922 7.28 6.35 -2.87
C GLU A 922 6.49 7.40 -2.08
N GLU A 923 5.24 7.68 -2.47
CA GLU A 923 4.37 8.62 -1.75
C GLU A 923 3.95 8.12 -0.36
N ILE A 924 4.14 6.82 -0.11
CA ILE A 924 3.89 6.20 1.20
C ILE A 924 5.16 6.15 2.03
N VAL A 925 6.32 5.93 1.42
CA VAL A 925 7.61 5.56 2.05
C VAL A 925 8.49 6.76 2.38
#